data_AF-A0A7V6G7D0-F1
#
_entry.id   AF-A0A7V6G7D0-F1
#
_cell.length_a   1.000
_cell.length_b   1.000
_cell.length_c   1.000
_cell.angle_alpha   90.00
_cell.angle_beta   90.00
_cell.angle_gamma   90.00
#
_symmetry.space_group_name_H-M   'P 1'
#
loop_
_entity.id
_entity.type
_entity.pdbx_description
1 polymer ?
#
loop_
_entity_poly.entity_id
_entity_poly.type
_entity_poly.pdbx_seq_one_letter_code
_entity_poly.pdbx_strand_id
1 'polypeptide(L)'
;MKKLLLFGNNCVHTYNYYQLIKDYFDEILLVVDSADGVCAELPIRVLNYSINPIHIIKSYIATQQIIKDFNPTVIHGQQINKAIFYVTLNKRKHKIPLVVTAWGSDVLLIPQQNRLYKKIVQYVLCKADYLTSDSRFTAYKMQQLVDKKLNITIANFGVDVCNPMEKKQNVIYSNRLHKSMYHIDAVIRSFSKFVVTHPDWKLIIGAVGEETERLKHLVNTLNLASKVKFVGWLDKERNFYYYSIAKFWVSIPSSDATSISLLEAMSMNCIPIVSNLSANREWITDGENGYIVKDVNEDFLSKALKIPVEQATRMNRQIIMEQATKAINKQKFTSIYDTIIASKTKLRILLINHYAGSPEMGMEFRPYYMAREWQKAGHQVVVVGGTYSHLRVKQPKQAGWQELDGVRYYWLKTNRYRGNGMKRAFSMFLFVCRLLFSYRKICKDFVPDVVIASSTYPLDNYPAWRIARRYGAKYVYEIHDLWPLSPMQIGGMSAFHPFIKVMQWAEKFAYRYCDKCISILPKTDTHAIEHGLQPQKFFCVQNGIALSDWNDSQPIDNEYTKFFKKLKSNYRFIIGYVGGHALSNSLDILLDAAKQVARENIAVVLVGEGAEKARLMKRCTDENITNLYFLNAVAKKQVPELLSHMDALYIGWTKNPLYKYGISPNKIFDYAMAGKPIVHAVDAGNDLVQEAQCGISVPSDDVGKIAESIITVATMSADERAQLGKNGHKYVLKHHTYDVLAKQFIDILEK
;
A
#
# COMPACT_ATOMS: atom_id res chain seq x y z
N MET A 1 -0.40 -1.74 12.78
CA MET A 1 0.25 -1.00 13.87
C MET A 1 1.17 0.06 13.28
N LYS A 2 0.94 1.33 13.57
CA LYS A 2 1.72 2.50 13.17
C LYS A 2 2.90 2.67 14.13
N LYS A 3 4.11 2.33 13.67
CA LYS A 3 5.34 2.46 14.46
C LYS A 3 6.23 3.58 13.92
N LEU A 4 6.66 4.49 14.77
CA LEU A 4 7.59 5.57 14.42
C LEU A 4 8.95 5.35 15.08
N LEU A 5 10.00 5.33 14.25
CA LEU A 5 11.37 5.46 14.75
C LEU A 5 11.81 6.92 14.59
N LEU A 6 11.92 7.61 15.70
CA LEU A 6 12.24 9.04 15.77
C LEU A 6 13.72 9.21 16.09
N PHE A 7 14.47 9.94 15.27
CA PHE A 7 15.86 10.31 15.58
C PHE A 7 15.95 11.79 15.90
N GLY A 8 16.74 12.15 16.91
CA GLY A 8 16.99 13.55 17.28
C GLY A 8 18.19 13.68 18.21
N ASN A 9 18.41 14.89 18.73
CA ASN A 9 19.30 15.10 19.87
C ASN A 9 18.44 15.07 21.16
N ASN A 10 19.04 14.79 22.31
CA ASN A 10 18.33 14.85 23.59
C ASN A 10 18.10 16.33 24.01
N CYS A 11 17.08 16.96 23.43
CA CYS A 11 16.77 18.36 23.66
C CYS A 11 15.26 18.64 23.67
N VAL A 12 14.88 19.84 24.10
CA VAL A 12 13.49 20.28 24.20
C VAL A 12 12.74 20.22 22.85
N HIS A 13 13.42 20.40 21.73
CA HIS A 13 12.81 20.32 20.40
C HIS A 13 12.33 18.90 20.08
N THR A 14 13.17 17.90 20.32
CA THR A 14 12.82 16.50 20.11
C THR A 14 11.73 16.04 21.07
N TYR A 15 11.78 16.49 22.33
CA TYR A 15 10.72 16.24 23.31
C TYR A 15 9.37 16.86 22.89
N ASN A 16 9.36 18.13 22.51
CA ASN A 16 8.15 18.82 22.05
C ASN A 16 7.57 18.17 20.79
N TYR A 17 8.43 17.72 19.86
CA TYR A 17 7.98 16.95 18.71
C TYR A 17 7.27 15.67 19.13
N TYR A 18 7.91 14.89 20.00
CA TYR A 18 7.35 13.63 20.50
C TYR A 18 5.96 13.86 21.11
N GLN A 19 5.82 14.86 21.98
CA GLN A 19 4.54 15.20 22.59
C GLN A 19 3.48 15.61 21.56
N LEU A 20 3.86 16.28 20.48
CA LEU A 20 2.95 16.69 19.40
C LEU A 20 2.33 15.48 18.67
N ILE A 21 3.12 14.41 18.46
CA ILE A 21 2.72 13.27 17.61
C ILE A 21 2.43 11.97 18.37
N LYS A 22 2.61 11.92 19.69
CA LYS A 22 2.54 10.66 20.46
C LYS A 22 1.23 9.90 20.30
N ASP A 23 0.10 10.61 20.23
CA ASP A 23 -1.23 9.97 20.14
C ASP A 23 -1.57 9.47 18.72
N TYR A 24 -0.73 9.78 17.71
CA TYR A 24 -0.98 9.35 16.33
C TYR A 24 -0.39 7.96 16.03
N PHE A 25 0.68 7.58 16.72
CA PHE A 25 1.37 6.31 16.53
C PHE A 25 1.03 5.33 17.66
N ASP A 26 0.94 4.04 17.33
CA ASP A 26 0.71 2.99 18.33
C ASP A 26 1.98 2.76 19.18
N GLU A 27 3.15 2.97 18.58
CA GLU A 27 4.45 2.80 19.23
C GLU A 27 5.48 3.79 18.67
N ILE A 28 6.26 4.42 19.55
CA ILE A 28 7.34 5.33 19.18
C ILE A 28 8.61 4.94 19.93
N LEU A 29 9.68 4.70 19.18
CA LEU A 29 11.02 4.55 19.72
C LEU A 29 11.85 5.77 19.36
N LEU A 30 12.42 6.42 20.37
CA LEU A 30 13.25 7.60 20.19
C LEU A 30 14.75 7.23 20.24
N VAL A 31 15.54 7.70 19.27
CA VAL A 31 16.99 7.51 19.21
C VAL A 31 17.69 8.86 19.38
N VAL A 32 18.48 8.99 20.44
CA VAL A 32 19.14 10.24 20.87
C VAL A 32 20.65 10.06 21.09
N ASP A 33 21.37 11.18 21.21
CA ASP A 33 22.81 11.23 21.43
C ASP A 33 23.27 11.02 22.88
N SER A 34 22.40 11.27 23.87
CA SER A 34 22.69 11.07 25.30
C SER A 34 21.51 10.43 26.04
N ALA A 35 21.81 9.69 27.11
CA ALA A 35 20.80 9.17 28.05
C ALA A 35 20.25 10.27 28.96
N ASP A 36 21.13 11.16 29.42
CA ASP A 36 20.80 12.24 30.34
C ASP A 36 20.21 13.43 29.59
N GLY A 37 19.03 13.90 30.01
CA GLY A 37 18.36 15.06 29.42
C GLY A 37 16.83 15.02 29.50
N VAL A 38 16.17 15.93 28.78
CA VAL A 38 14.71 16.14 28.81
C VAL A 38 13.92 14.93 28.28
N CYS A 39 14.56 14.05 27.50
CA CYS A 39 13.94 12.85 26.96
C CYS A 39 14.18 11.57 27.80
N ALA A 40 14.83 11.66 28.97
CA ALA A 40 15.30 10.49 29.72
C ALA A 40 14.17 9.52 30.15
N GLU A 41 12.97 10.04 30.41
CA GLU A 41 11.79 9.25 30.82
C GLU A 41 11.05 8.59 29.65
N LEU A 42 11.45 8.87 28.40
CA LEU A 42 10.81 8.31 27.20
C LEU A 42 11.43 6.96 26.81
N PRO A 43 10.75 6.15 25.97
CA PRO A 43 11.34 4.95 25.38
C PRO A 43 12.50 5.31 24.44
N ILE A 44 13.73 5.36 24.99
CA ILE A 44 14.92 5.80 24.25
C ILE A 44 15.92 4.68 23.93
N ARG A 45 16.69 4.90 22.87
CA ARG A 45 17.95 4.24 22.56
C ARG A 45 19.02 5.32 22.36
N VAL A 46 20.19 5.10 22.96
CA VAL A 46 21.30 6.05 22.83
C VAL A 46 22.23 5.60 21.71
N LEU A 47 22.61 6.55 20.86
CA LEU A 47 23.52 6.32 19.75
C LEU A 47 24.60 7.40 19.74
N ASN A 48 25.87 7.00 19.66
CA ASN A 48 26.96 7.95 19.68
C ASN A 48 27.10 8.68 18.32
N TYR A 49 26.97 10.00 18.33
CA TYR A 49 27.10 10.86 17.13
C TYR A 49 28.54 11.37 16.89
N SER A 50 29.57 10.75 17.47
CA SER A 50 30.98 11.12 17.29
C SER A 50 31.48 10.88 15.86
N ILE A 51 32.48 11.68 15.44
CA ILE A 51 33.17 11.54 14.14
C ILE A 51 34.37 10.58 14.19
N ASN A 52 34.67 9.96 15.33
CA ASN A 52 35.75 8.99 15.42
C ASN A 52 35.43 7.77 14.51
N PRO A 53 36.35 7.35 13.61
CA PRO A 53 36.11 6.28 12.65
C PRO A 53 35.54 4.98 13.24
N ILE A 54 35.98 4.60 14.45
CA ILE A 54 35.50 3.39 15.15
C ILE A 54 34.04 3.56 15.55
N HIS A 55 33.68 4.75 16.05
CA HIS A 55 32.32 5.07 16.44
C HIS A 55 31.39 5.18 15.22
N ILE A 56 31.87 5.65 14.05
CA ILE A 56 31.07 5.69 12.82
C ILE A 56 30.58 4.29 12.43
N ILE A 57 31.49 3.30 12.40
CA ILE A 57 31.13 1.92 12.02
C ILE A 57 30.17 1.32 13.06
N LYS A 58 30.48 1.47 14.35
CA LYS A 58 29.62 0.98 15.44
C LYS A 58 28.23 1.61 15.40
N SER A 59 28.13 2.92 15.27
CA SER A 59 26.86 3.65 15.22
C SER A 59 26.06 3.31 13.96
N TYR A 60 26.74 3.10 12.83
CA TYR A 60 26.11 2.62 11.61
C TYR A 60 25.47 1.24 11.81
N ILE A 61 26.22 0.26 12.34
CA ILE A 61 25.72 -1.10 12.61
C ILE A 61 24.56 -1.06 13.61
N ALA A 62 24.71 -0.33 14.71
CA ALA A 62 23.67 -0.16 15.72
C ALA A 62 22.39 0.46 15.13
N THR A 63 22.52 1.48 14.26
CA THR A 63 21.37 2.05 13.54
C THR A 63 20.63 0.99 12.72
N GLN A 64 21.37 0.12 12.01
CA GLN A 64 20.73 -0.96 11.22
C GLN A 64 20.02 -1.97 12.11
N GLN A 65 20.61 -2.30 13.26
CA GLN A 65 20.06 -3.24 14.21
C GLN A 65 18.79 -2.69 14.86
N ILE A 66 18.80 -1.42 15.30
CA ILE A 66 17.62 -0.73 15.85
C ILE A 66 16.47 -0.72 14.84
N ILE A 67 16.74 -0.38 13.57
CA ILE A 67 15.70 -0.38 12.52
C ILE A 67 15.12 -1.79 12.32
N LYS A 68 15.98 -2.81 12.30
CA LYS A 68 15.56 -4.20 12.10
C LYS A 68 14.71 -4.71 13.27
N ASP A 69 15.13 -4.44 14.50
CA ASP A 69 14.47 -4.95 15.71
C ASP A 69 13.15 -4.25 15.96
N PHE A 70 13.10 -2.93 15.74
CA PHE A 70 11.89 -2.14 15.93
C PHE A 70 10.89 -2.28 14.77
N ASN A 71 11.38 -2.56 13.56
CA ASN A 71 10.59 -2.68 12.32
C ASN A 71 9.60 -1.50 12.10
N PRO A 72 10.10 -0.25 11.96
CA PRO A 72 9.23 0.92 11.92
C PRO A 72 8.37 1.02 10.65
N THR A 73 7.20 1.62 10.79
CA THR A 73 6.38 2.02 9.64
C THR A 73 7.01 3.20 8.92
N VAL A 74 7.52 4.17 9.69
CA VAL A 74 8.13 5.44 9.24
C VAL A 74 9.38 5.73 10.08
N ILE A 75 10.41 6.30 9.45
CA ILE A 75 11.55 6.89 10.16
C ILE A 75 11.47 8.41 10.01
N HIS A 76 11.61 9.14 11.12
CA HIS A 76 11.64 10.60 11.10
C HIS A 76 12.88 11.14 11.80
N GLY A 77 13.68 11.94 11.08
CA GLY A 77 14.74 12.77 11.65
C GLY A 77 14.30 14.16 12.07
N GLN A 78 14.43 14.45 13.35
CA GLN A 78 14.35 15.79 13.92
C GLN A 78 15.75 16.39 13.91
N GLN A 79 16.05 17.20 12.88
CA GLN A 79 17.37 17.72 12.48
C GLN A 79 18.17 16.81 11.55
N ILE A 80 18.91 17.44 10.63
CA ILE A 80 19.88 16.76 9.76
C ILE A 80 21.17 16.51 10.55
N ASN A 81 21.15 15.43 11.33
CA ASN A 81 22.32 14.96 12.09
C ASN A 81 22.95 13.71 11.45
N LYS A 82 24.03 13.21 12.07
CA LYS A 82 24.80 12.07 11.55
C LYS A 82 24.01 10.75 11.61
N ALA A 83 23.12 10.58 12.58
CA ALA A 83 22.25 9.42 12.64
C ALA A 83 21.35 9.34 11.42
N ILE A 84 20.76 10.48 11.03
CA ILE A 84 19.96 10.57 9.80
C ILE A 84 20.79 10.32 8.55
N PHE A 85 22.04 10.76 8.52
CA PHE A 85 22.95 10.37 7.44
C PHE A 85 23.12 8.84 7.36
N TYR A 86 23.35 8.14 8.47
CA TYR A 86 23.48 6.67 8.49
C TYR A 86 22.20 5.94 8.06
N VAL A 87 21.03 6.43 8.48
CA VAL A 87 19.73 5.93 8.01
C VAL A 87 19.62 6.10 6.48
N THR A 88 20.01 7.28 5.98
CA THR A 88 19.90 7.62 4.56
C THR A 88 20.78 6.74 3.67
N LEU A 89 21.99 6.40 4.11
CA LEU A 89 22.92 5.53 3.37
C LEU A 89 22.31 4.15 3.02
N ASN A 90 21.44 3.61 3.87
CA ASN A 90 20.80 2.30 3.67
C ASN A 90 19.31 2.37 3.34
N LYS A 91 18.79 3.54 2.99
CA LYS A 91 17.36 3.69 2.69
C LYS A 91 16.84 2.66 1.67
N ARG A 92 17.65 2.31 0.67
CA ARG A 92 17.31 1.28 -0.35
C ARG A 92 17.15 -0.13 0.24
N LYS A 93 17.85 -0.46 1.32
CA LYS A 93 17.83 -1.77 1.96
C LYS A 93 16.58 -1.98 2.81
N HIS A 94 16.17 -0.96 3.56
CA HIS A 94 15.02 -1.08 4.47
C HIS A 94 13.68 -0.79 3.80
N LYS A 95 13.65 -0.01 2.72
CA LYS A 95 12.40 0.44 2.06
C LYS A 95 11.41 1.12 3.03
N ILE A 96 11.91 1.71 4.11
CA ILE A 96 11.10 2.46 5.08
C ILE A 96 11.16 3.95 4.69
N PRO A 97 10.01 4.62 4.55
CA PRO A 97 9.96 6.04 4.22
C PRO A 97 10.66 6.90 5.27
N LEU A 98 11.46 7.85 4.78
CA LEU A 98 12.26 8.77 5.58
C LEU A 98 11.70 10.19 5.49
N VAL A 99 11.20 10.69 6.62
CA VAL A 99 10.82 12.09 6.84
C VAL A 99 11.99 12.81 7.52
N VAL A 100 12.30 14.04 7.11
CA VAL A 100 13.34 14.85 7.74
C VAL A 100 12.83 16.26 7.98
N THR A 101 12.85 16.70 9.24
CA THR A 101 12.60 18.09 9.64
C THR A 101 13.91 18.84 9.83
N ALA A 102 14.05 19.99 9.17
CA ALA A 102 15.09 20.97 9.46
C ALA A 102 14.58 22.04 10.43
N TRP A 103 15.40 22.41 11.41
CA TRP A 103 15.04 23.36 12.49
C TRP A 103 15.85 24.66 12.46
N GLY A 104 16.67 24.86 11.41
CA GLY A 104 17.44 26.09 11.22
C GLY A 104 18.93 25.81 11.27
N SER A 105 19.54 25.68 12.45
CA SER A 105 21.01 25.59 12.59
C SER A 105 21.67 24.47 11.77
N ASP A 106 20.96 23.36 11.60
CA ASP A 106 21.39 22.20 10.82
C ASP A 106 21.51 22.47 9.31
N VAL A 107 20.86 23.53 8.82
CA VAL A 107 20.90 24.00 7.44
C VAL A 107 21.63 25.34 7.32
N LEU A 108 21.46 26.24 8.29
CA LEU A 108 21.97 27.60 8.26
C LEU A 108 23.44 27.69 8.68
N LEU A 109 23.86 26.91 9.69
CA LEU A 109 25.19 27.03 10.31
C LEU A 109 26.08 25.81 9.99
N ILE A 110 25.57 24.59 10.17
CA ILE A 110 26.37 23.36 10.01
C ILE A 110 27.03 23.24 8.62
N PRO A 111 26.33 23.52 7.50
CA PRO A 111 26.95 23.46 6.17
C PRO A 111 28.07 24.49 5.95
N GLN A 112 28.13 25.56 6.75
CA GLN A 112 29.16 26.58 6.65
C GLN A 112 30.45 26.18 7.38
N GLN A 113 30.37 25.24 8.33
CA GLN A 113 31.53 24.83 9.14
C GLN A 113 32.61 24.11 8.31
N ASN A 114 32.22 23.18 7.43
CA ASN A 114 33.14 22.55 6.47
C ASN A 114 32.43 21.88 5.28
N ARG A 115 33.20 21.56 4.23
CA ARG A 115 32.70 20.95 2.99
C ARG A 115 32.09 19.56 3.18
N LEU A 116 32.54 18.78 4.17
CA LEU A 116 32.00 17.45 4.43
C LEU A 116 30.57 17.52 4.97
N TYR A 117 30.33 18.38 5.95
CA TYR A 117 28.99 18.60 6.50
C TYR A 117 28.02 19.13 5.45
N LYS A 118 28.47 20.06 4.60
CA LYS A 118 27.67 20.50 3.45
C LYS A 118 27.25 19.33 2.57
N LYS A 119 28.17 18.44 2.20
CA LYS A 119 27.86 17.24 1.39
C LYS A 119 26.90 16.28 2.09
N ILE A 120 27.02 16.09 3.40
CA ILE A 120 26.11 15.25 4.19
C ILE A 120 24.69 15.82 4.12
N VAL A 121 24.54 17.12 4.38
CA VAL A 121 23.23 17.79 4.35
C VAL A 121 22.62 17.70 2.94
N GLN A 122 23.39 18.01 1.90
CA GLN A 122 22.96 17.87 0.51
C GLN A 122 22.51 16.44 0.18
N TYR A 123 23.24 15.43 0.65
CA TYR A 123 22.91 14.03 0.42
C TYR A 123 21.59 13.66 1.08
N VAL A 124 21.37 14.04 2.34
CA VAL A 124 20.11 13.78 3.06
C VAL A 124 18.94 14.47 2.37
N LEU A 125 19.05 15.76 2.03
CA LEU A 125 18.00 16.52 1.34
C LEU A 125 17.61 15.88 -0.01
N CYS A 126 18.60 15.40 -0.77
CA CYS A 126 18.34 14.73 -2.05
C CYS A 126 17.66 13.35 -1.91
N LYS A 127 17.83 12.69 -0.76
CA LYS A 127 17.45 11.29 -0.56
C LYS A 127 16.27 11.09 0.38
N ALA A 128 15.86 12.05 1.20
CA ALA A 128 14.63 11.97 1.99
C ALA A 128 13.39 11.80 1.09
N ASP A 129 12.34 11.14 1.58
CA ASP A 129 11.05 11.03 0.86
C ASP A 129 10.20 12.28 1.08
N TYR A 130 10.18 12.77 2.32
CA TYR A 130 9.43 13.94 2.73
C TYR A 130 10.33 14.87 3.53
N LEU A 131 10.19 16.16 3.27
CA LEU A 131 10.97 17.21 3.91
C LEU A 131 10.03 18.19 4.59
N THR A 132 10.38 18.58 5.80
CA THR A 132 9.68 19.63 6.55
C THR A 132 10.68 20.66 7.06
N SER A 133 10.18 21.87 7.30
CA SER A 133 10.98 22.99 7.77
C SER A 133 10.15 23.85 8.71
N ASP A 134 10.78 24.40 9.74
CA ASP A 134 10.15 25.24 10.76
C ASP A 134 9.69 26.62 10.22
N SER A 135 10.33 27.07 9.13
CA SER A 135 10.10 28.36 8.48
C SER A 135 10.31 28.28 6.97
N ARG A 136 9.71 29.22 6.23
CA ARG A 136 9.92 29.39 4.78
C ARG A 136 11.36 29.79 4.47
N PHE A 137 12.01 30.55 5.34
CA PHE A 137 13.41 30.93 5.20
C PHE A 137 14.35 29.72 5.28
N THR A 138 14.18 28.85 6.30
CA THR A 138 14.94 27.59 6.37
C THR A 138 14.68 26.73 5.14
N ALA A 139 13.43 26.65 4.65
CA ALA A 139 13.08 25.90 3.44
C ALA A 139 13.75 26.46 2.18
N TYR A 140 13.80 27.79 2.05
CA TYR A 140 14.53 28.47 0.97
C TYR A 140 16.03 28.13 1.04
N LYS A 141 16.63 28.13 2.23
CA LYS A 141 18.04 27.77 2.42
C LYS A 141 18.31 26.29 2.13
N MET A 142 17.39 25.39 2.46
CA MET A 142 17.44 23.99 2.03
C MET A 142 17.47 23.88 0.50
N GLN A 143 16.61 24.63 -0.20
CA GLN A 143 16.58 24.64 -1.67
C GLN A 143 17.87 25.21 -2.27
N GLN A 144 18.50 26.22 -1.67
CA GLN A 144 19.79 26.76 -2.15
C GLN A 144 20.95 25.77 -2.03
N LEU A 145 20.83 24.74 -1.20
CA LEU A 145 21.89 23.74 -1.04
C LEU A 145 21.89 22.69 -2.17
N VAL A 146 20.81 22.55 -2.94
CA VAL A 146 20.66 21.47 -3.93
C VAL A 146 19.97 21.94 -5.22
N ASP A 147 20.41 21.42 -6.36
CA ASP A 147 19.85 21.80 -7.68
C ASP A 147 18.48 21.15 -7.97
N LYS A 148 18.12 20.13 -7.19
CA LYS A 148 16.82 19.44 -7.30
C LYS A 148 15.73 20.27 -6.64
N LYS A 149 14.58 20.45 -7.31
CA LYS A 149 13.38 21.02 -6.67
C LYS A 149 12.96 20.17 -5.47
N LEU A 150 12.92 20.78 -4.29
CA LEU A 150 12.47 20.16 -3.05
C LEU A 150 11.00 20.49 -2.83
N ASN A 151 10.21 19.49 -2.42
CA ASN A 151 8.87 19.70 -1.90
C ASN A 151 8.96 19.72 -0.37
N ILE A 152 8.84 20.90 0.24
CA ILE A 152 9.06 21.11 1.68
C ILE A 152 7.77 21.61 2.31
N THR A 153 7.27 20.89 3.31
CA THR A 153 6.11 21.33 4.09
C THR A 153 6.55 22.21 5.26
N ILE A 154 5.94 23.40 5.42
CA ILE A 154 6.26 24.31 6.52
C ILE A 154 5.46 23.94 7.76
N ALA A 155 6.13 23.36 8.76
CA ALA A 155 5.54 22.88 10.00
C ALA A 155 6.52 23.05 11.17
N ASN A 156 6.02 23.57 12.30
CA ASN A 156 6.77 23.76 13.54
C ASN A 156 6.07 23.07 14.72
N PHE A 157 6.49 23.30 15.98
CA PHE A 157 5.87 22.66 17.14
C PHE A 157 4.48 23.19 17.49
N GLY A 158 4.13 24.37 16.96
CA GLY A 158 2.96 25.13 17.32
C GLY A 158 2.97 25.65 18.76
N VAL A 159 2.02 26.54 19.04
CA VAL A 159 1.77 27.10 20.37
C VAL A 159 0.37 26.71 20.88
N ASP A 160 0.23 26.70 22.19
CA ASP A 160 -1.08 26.67 22.84
C ASP A 160 -1.72 28.06 22.69
N VAL A 161 -2.98 28.11 22.28
CA VAL A 161 -3.72 29.37 22.24
C VAL A 161 -4.40 29.55 23.57
N CYS A 162 -3.97 30.57 24.31
CA CYS A 162 -4.56 30.95 25.59
C CYS A 162 -5.26 32.29 25.45
N ASN A 163 -6.35 32.47 26.21
CA ASN A 163 -6.94 33.79 26.36
C ASN A 163 -6.13 34.58 27.41
N PRO A 164 -5.81 35.86 27.17
CA PRO A 164 -5.18 36.69 28.17
C PRO A 164 -6.06 36.72 29.42
N MET A 165 -5.48 36.35 30.55
CA MET A 165 -6.17 36.34 31.84
C MET A 165 -6.32 37.75 32.43
N GLU A 166 -5.49 38.69 31.96
CA GLU A 166 -5.32 40.01 32.54
C GLU A 166 -5.51 41.11 31.50
N LYS A 167 -5.89 42.31 31.96
CA LYS A 167 -5.92 43.52 31.12
C LYS A 167 -4.49 43.95 30.79
N LYS A 168 -4.23 44.25 29.52
CA LYS A 168 -2.94 44.75 29.05
C LYS A 168 -2.53 46.03 29.79
N GLN A 169 -1.30 46.06 30.28
CA GLN A 169 -0.68 47.16 30.98
C GLN A 169 0.38 47.81 30.09
N ASN A 170 0.85 49.00 30.47
CA ASN A 170 1.95 49.70 29.80
C ASN A 170 3.30 49.05 30.18
N VAL A 171 3.46 47.81 29.71
CA VAL A 171 4.61 46.94 29.96
C VAL A 171 5.20 46.48 28.63
N ILE A 172 6.52 46.58 28.52
CA ILE A 172 7.34 45.94 27.48
C ILE A 172 7.99 44.72 28.10
N TYR A 173 7.89 43.56 27.44
CA TYR A 173 8.43 42.30 27.92
C TYR A 173 9.45 41.70 26.96
N SER A 174 10.58 41.23 27.47
CA SER A 174 11.51 40.36 26.74
C SER A 174 11.90 39.17 27.61
N ASN A 175 11.88 37.97 27.03
CA ASN A 175 12.27 36.71 27.69
C ASN A 175 13.39 36.00 26.96
N ARG A 176 14.23 36.75 26.24
CA ARG A 176 15.38 36.19 25.50
C ARG A 176 16.59 36.06 26.43
N LEU A 177 17.43 35.05 26.16
CA LEU A 177 18.67 34.83 26.92
C LEU A 177 19.57 36.07 26.92
N HIS A 178 20.28 36.30 28.01
CA HIS A 178 21.23 37.42 28.12
C HIS A 178 22.56 37.07 27.44
N LYS A 179 22.54 36.99 26.11
CA LYS A 179 23.72 36.84 25.25
C LYS A 179 23.83 38.02 24.30
N SER A 180 25.05 38.36 23.90
CA SER A 180 25.34 39.50 23.01
C SER A 180 24.46 39.52 21.75
N MET A 181 24.21 38.34 21.14
CA MET A 181 23.39 38.22 19.93
C MET A 181 21.93 38.66 20.07
N TYR A 182 21.38 38.76 21.29
CA TYR A 182 19.98 39.14 21.55
C TYR A 182 19.78 40.65 21.76
N HIS A 183 20.87 41.42 21.88
CA HIS A 183 20.84 42.88 21.96
C HIS A 183 19.92 43.46 23.05
N ILE A 184 19.85 42.81 24.21
CA ILE A 184 19.06 43.29 25.37
C ILE A 184 19.54 44.67 25.84
N ASP A 185 20.83 44.96 25.69
CA ASP A 185 21.40 46.26 25.97
C ASP A 185 20.83 47.37 25.06
N ALA A 186 20.59 47.08 23.79
CA ALA A 186 19.91 48.00 22.87
C ALA A 186 18.44 48.21 23.25
N VAL A 187 17.74 47.16 23.71
CA VAL A 187 16.39 47.28 24.28
C VAL A 187 16.36 48.23 25.48
N ILE A 188 17.31 48.07 26.42
CA ILE A 188 17.43 48.95 27.59
C ILE A 188 17.71 50.41 27.19
N ARG A 189 18.64 50.64 26.24
CA ARG A 189 18.96 52.00 25.75
C ARG A 189 17.81 52.64 24.97
N SER A 190 17.04 51.87 24.22
CA SER A 190 15.83 52.39 23.58
C SER A 190 14.78 52.75 24.64
N PHE A 191 14.60 51.89 25.65
CA PHE A 191 13.66 52.13 26.75
C PHE A 191 14.03 53.36 27.59
N SER A 192 15.33 53.62 27.80
CA SER A 192 15.78 54.81 28.54
C SER A 192 15.34 56.11 27.89
N LYS A 193 15.28 56.15 26.55
CA LYS A 193 14.79 57.32 25.80
C LYS A 193 13.26 57.38 25.82
N PHE A 194 12.61 56.22 25.63
CA PHE A 194 11.16 56.10 25.57
C PHE A 194 10.44 56.50 26.87
N VAL A 195 10.97 56.10 28.03
CA VAL A 195 10.32 56.33 29.34
C VAL A 195 10.32 57.80 29.76
N VAL A 196 11.18 58.65 29.15
CA VAL A 196 11.20 60.09 29.41
C VAL A 196 9.88 60.73 28.99
N THR A 197 9.31 60.31 27.87
CA THR A 197 8.03 60.81 27.35
C THR A 197 6.83 59.94 27.76
N HIS A 198 7.10 58.73 28.29
CA HIS A 198 6.08 57.75 28.69
C HIS A 198 6.37 57.18 30.10
N PRO A 199 6.27 58.02 31.15
CA PRO A 199 6.79 57.70 32.49
C PRO A 199 6.05 56.57 33.20
N ASP A 200 4.84 56.22 32.77
CA ASP A 200 4.01 55.16 33.33
C ASP A 200 4.40 53.75 32.84
N TRP A 201 5.31 53.64 31.86
CA TRP A 201 5.74 52.38 31.30
C TRP A 201 6.82 51.65 32.13
N LYS A 202 6.82 50.32 32.03
CA LYS A 202 7.82 49.44 32.65
C LYS A 202 8.43 48.48 31.64
N LEU A 203 9.70 48.14 31.84
CA LEU A 203 10.39 47.11 31.08
C LEU A 203 10.64 45.88 31.97
N ILE A 204 10.15 44.72 31.54
CA ILE A 204 10.35 43.45 32.22
C ILE A 204 11.30 42.59 31.38
N ILE A 205 12.38 42.13 32.00
CA ILE A 205 13.41 41.29 31.35
C ILE A 205 13.47 39.95 32.09
N GLY A 206 13.04 38.89 31.41
CA GLY A 206 13.16 37.51 31.86
C GLY A 206 14.37 36.80 31.26
N ALA A 207 14.59 35.57 31.72
CA ALA A 207 15.77 34.73 31.46
C ALA A 207 17.05 35.19 32.18
N VAL A 208 18.14 34.49 31.90
CA VAL A 208 19.49 34.71 32.43
C VAL A 208 20.54 34.42 31.34
N GLY A 209 21.77 34.84 31.55
CA GLY A 209 22.91 34.59 30.65
C GLY A 209 24.18 35.32 31.08
N GLU A 210 25.25 35.17 30.30
CA GLU A 210 26.57 35.72 30.59
C GLU A 210 26.57 37.26 30.75
N GLU A 211 25.67 37.96 30.06
CA GLU A 211 25.57 39.42 30.09
C GLU A 211 24.72 39.97 31.26
N THR A 212 24.13 39.10 32.10
CA THR A 212 23.11 39.51 33.09
C THR A 212 23.57 40.65 34.00
N GLU A 213 24.75 40.53 34.60
CA GLU A 213 25.25 41.55 35.54
C GLU A 213 25.64 42.84 34.83
N ARG A 214 26.19 42.74 33.62
CA ARG A 214 26.47 43.91 32.76
C ARG A 214 25.20 44.68 32.41
N LEU A 215 24.11 43.97 32.11
CA LEU A 215 22.81 44.58 31.80
C LEU A 215 22.17 45.24 33.03
N LYS A 216 22.26 44.64 34.21
CA LYS A 216 21.82 45.27 35.48
C LYS A 216 22.63 46.54 35.78
N HIS A 217 23.94 46.50 35.58
CA HIS A 217 24.79 47.69 35.74
C HIS A 217 24.38 48.80 34.77
N LEU A 218 24.11 48.49 33.50
CA LEU A 218 23.62 49.45 32.51
C LEU A 218 22.30 50.13 32.94
N VAL A 219 21.36 49.37 33.52
CA VAL A 219 20.09 49.91 34.06
C VAL A 219 20.35 50.92 35.19
N ASN A 220 21.31 50.64 36.07
CA ASN A 220 21.66 51.55 37.16
C ASN A 220 22.33 52.82 36.63
N THR A 221 23.28 52.69 35.68
CA THR A 221 23.96 53.84 35.06
C THR A 221 22.99 54.77 34.33
N LEU A 222 21.91 54.23 33.77
CA LEU A 222 20.85 55.00 33.10
C LEU A 222 19.75 55.48 34.07
N ASN A 223 19.88 55.28 35.39
CA ASN A 223 18.90 55.63 36.41
C ASN A 223 17.50 55.00 36.20
N LEU A 224 17.46 53.76 35.71
CA LEU A 224 16.22 53.06 35.35
C LEU A 224 15.78 51.99 36.36
N ALA A 225 16.43 51.88 37.52
CA ALA A 225 16.20 50.80 38.49
C ALA A 225 14.73 50.69 38.96
N SER A 226 13.99 51.80 39.02
CA SER A 226 12.56 51.81 39.40
C SER A 226 11.61 51.42 38.25
N LYS A 227 12.10 51.33 37.02
CA LYS A 227 11.31 51.11 35.79
C LYS A 227 11.64 49.80 35.08
N VAL A 228 12.83 49.24 35.30
CA VAL A 228 13.27 47.98 34.70
C VAL A 228 13.33 46.88 35.76
N LYS A 229 12.66 45.75 35.51
CA LYS A 229 12.66 44.60 36.42
C LYS A 229 13.25 43.37 35.75
N PHE A 230 14.31 42.81 36.33
CA PHE A 230 14.81 41.48 35.99
C PHE A 230 14.05 40.42 36.78
N VAL A 231 13.43 39.46 36.10
CA VAL A 231 12.57 38.43 36.73
C VAL A 231 13.19 37.03 36.73
N GLY A 232 14.39 36.90 36.17
CA GLY A 232 15.16 35.65 36.15
C GLY A 232 14.56 34.59 35.22
N TRP A 233 14.97 33.34 35.43
CA TRP A 233 14.41 32.19 34.70
C TRP A 233 12.96 31.94 35.14
N LEU A 234 12.09 31.70 34.16
CA LEU A 234 10.65 31.53 34.39
C LEU A 234 10.20 30.16 33.94
N ASP A 235 9.29 29.57 34.71
CA ASP A 235 8.47 28.45 34.25
C ASP A 235 7.41 28.92 33.23
N LYS A 236 6.67 27.97 32.67
CA LYS A 236 5.64 28.26 31.66
C LYS A 236 4.56 29.20 32.19
N GLU A 237 4.04 28.96 33.39
CA GLU A 237 2.93 29.74 33.95
C GLU A 237 3.32 31.21 34.18
N ARG A 238 4.48 31.45 34.79
CA ARG A 238 5.00 32.81 35.01
C ARG A 238 5.35 33.50 33.70
N ASN A 239 5.87 32.78 32.71
CA ASN A 239 6.14 33.34 31.38
C ASN A 239 4.83 33.78 30.70
N PHE A 240 3.78 32.96 30.77
CA PHE A 240 2.44 33.30 30.26
C PHE A 240 1.80 34.47 30.99
N TYR A 241 2.02 34.62 32.29
CA TYR A 241 1.59 35.79 33.05
C TYR A 241 2.23 37.09 32.54
N TYR A 242 3.54 37.10 32.27
CA TYR A 242 4.17 38.32 31.72
C TYR A 242 3.69 38.62 30.30
N TYR A 243 3.41 37.60 29.48
CA TYR A 243 2.72 37.81 28.21
C TYR A 243 1.32 38.39 28.39
N SER A 244 0.52 37.95 29.37
CA SER A 244 -0.86 38.45 29.52
C SER A 244 -0.90 39.94 29.88
N ILE A 245 0.04 40.43 30.69
CA ILE A 245 0.08 41.85 31.09
C ILE A 245 0.81 42.75 30.10
N ALA A 246 1.75 42.23 29.30
CA ALA A 246 2.59 43.07 28.43
C ALA A 246 1.86 43.54 27.16
N LYS A 247 1.91 44.84 26.87
CA LYS A 247 1.38 45.41 25.61
C LYS A 247 2.34 45.16 24.45
N PHE A 248 3.65 45.33 24.68
CA PHE A 248 4.70 45.02 23.70
C PHE A 248 5.55 43.84 24.14
N TRP A 249 5.92 42.98 23.20
CA TRP A 249 6.96 41.98 23.39
C TRP A 249 8.13 42.26 22.45
N VAL A 250 9.37 42.23 22.94
CA VAL A 250 10.55 42.61 22.16
C VAL A 250 11.60 41.51 22.07
N SER A 251 12.05 41.24 20.85
CA SER A 251 13.12 40.28 20.55
C SER A 251 13.86 40.68 19.27
N ILE A 252 15.08 41.20 19.42
CA ILE A 252 15.85 41.76 18.31
C ILE A 252 17.18 41.03 18.06
N PRO A 253 17.22 39.69 17.92
CA PRO A 253 18.48 38.98 17.71
C PRO A 253 19.10 39.27 16.34
N SER A 254 20.43 39.13 16.25
CA SER A 254 21.17 39.17 14.98
C SER A 254 21.00 37.91 14.12
N SER A 255 20.61 36.78 14.72
CA SER A 255 20.30 35.53 14.04
C SER A 255 19.29 34.72 14.84
N ASP A 256 18.18 34.30 14.22
CA ASP A 256 17.18 33.41 14.80
C ASP A 256 16.33 32.77 13.67
N ALA A 257 15.68 31.65 13.97
CA ALA A 257 14.60 31.10 13.16
C ALA A 257 13.25 31.60 13.68
N THR A 258 12.14 30.92 13.35
CA THR A 258 10.84 31.28 13.94
C THR A 258 10.86 30.94 15.43
N SER A 259 10.97 31.97 16.28
CA SER A 259 10.98 31.74 17.73
C SER A 259 9.59 31.42 18.27
N ILE A 260 9.49 30.39 19.11
CA ILE A 260 8.23 30.04 19.80
C ILE A 260 7.74 31.21 20.66
N SER A 261 8.65 31.95 21.29
CA SER A 261 8.34 33.12 22.10
C SER A 261 7.63 34.24 21.31
N LEU A 262 7.89 34.38 20.00
CA LEU A 262 7.14 35.30 19.14
C LEU A 262 5.71 34.81 18.96
N LEU A 263 5.52 33.52 18.67
CA LEU A 263 4.20 32.93 18.47
C LEU A 263 3.35 32.96 19.75
N GLU A 264 3.98 32.72 20.91
CA GLU A 264 3.35 32.87 22.24
C GLU A 264 2.98 34.33 22.53
N ALA A 265 3.86 35.28 22.20
CA ALA A 265 3.56 36.70 22.35
C ALA A 265 2.34 37.13 21.51
N MET A 266 2.30 36.70 20.24
CA MET A 266 1.18 36.96 19.32
C MET A 266 -0.11 36.32 19.81
N SER A 267 -0.07 35.08 20.32
CA SER A 267 -1.27 34.39 20.82
C SER A 267 -1.86 35.07 22.06
N MET A 268 -0.99 35.69 22.88
CA MET A 268 -1.33 36.42 24.09
C MET A 268 -1.62 37.91 23.87
N ASN A 269 -1.86 38.36 22.63
CA ASN A 269 -2.18 39.75 22.28
C ASN A 269 -1.06 40.76 22.59
N CYS A 270 0.21 40.35 22.65
CA CYS A 270 1.31 41.30 22.61
C CYS A 270 1.50 41.81 21.17
N ILE A 271 1.91 43.07 21.02
CA ILE A 271 2.41 43.58 19.75
C ILE A 271 3.91 43.28 19.68
N PRO A 272 4.38 42.47 18.72
CA PRO A 272 5.78 42.11 18.62
C PRO A 272 6.63 43.26 18.06
N ILE A 273 7.80 43.48 18.66
CA ILE A 273 8.87 44.34 18.19
C ILE A 273 10.07 43.42 17.92
N VAL A 274 10.37 43.19 16.65
CA VAL A 274 11.26 42.11 16.23
C VAL A 274 12.38 42.59 15.34
N SER A 275 13.53 41.91 15.33
CA SER A 275 14.61 42.24 14.40
C SER A 275 14.20 41.97 12.95
N ASN A 276 14.90 42.64 12.04
CA ASN A 276 14.73 42.50 10.60
C ASN A 276 15.28 41.18 10.03
N LEU A 277 14.78 40.05 10.54
CA LEU A 277 15.11 38.70 10.09
C LEU A 277 14.01 38.16 9.18
N SER A 278 14.41 37.41 8.14
CA SER A 278 13.46 36.77 7.23
C SER A 278 12.44 35.89 7.95
N ALA A 279 12.85 35.18 9.00
CA ALA A 279 11.95 34.35 9.80
C ALA A 279 10.86 35.17 10.52
N ASN A 280 11.17 36.39 10.97
CA ASN A 280 10.19 37.28 11.61
C ASN A 280 9.20 37.87 10.60
N ARG A 281 9.66 38.18 9.38
CA ARG A 281 8.81 38.70 8.28
C ARG A 281 7.77 37.68 7.78
N GLU A 282 7.89 36.42 8.17
CA GLU A 282 6.85 35.41 7.89
C GLU A 282 5.61 35.61 8.77
N TRP A 283 5.75 36.29 9.90
CA TRP A 283 4.69 36.48 10.90
C TRP A 283 4.28 37.94 11.05
N ILE A 284 5.20 38.88 10.79
CA ILE A 284 5.02 40.31 11.02
C ILE A 284 5.06 41.09 9.70
N THR A 285 3.97 41.82 9.46
CA THR A 285 3.87 42.91 8.49
C THR A 285 4.20 44.22 9.21
N ASP A 286 5.32 44.85 8.82
CA ASP A 286 5.87 46.05 9.46
C ASP A 286 4.84 47.18 9.55
N GLY A 287 4.57 47.66 10.77
CA GLY A 287 3.65 48.76 11.04
C GLY A 287 2.17 48.36 11.13
N GLU A 288 1.81 47.12 10.80
CA GLU A 288 0.41 46.65 10.86
C GLU A 288 0.16 45.80 12.10
N ASN A 289 0.86 44.66 12.23
CA ASN A 289 0.65 43.71 13.33
C ASN A 289 1.86 43.58 14.29
N GLY A 290 2.94 44.29 13.98
CA GLY A 290 4.16 44.40 14.78
C GLY A 290 5.13 45.40 14.15
N TYR A 291 6.25 45.65 14.81
CA TYR A 291 7.30 46.56 14.32
C TYR A 291 8.57 45.79 13.98
N ILE A 292 9.13 46.00 12.79
CA ILE A 292 10.40 45.42 12.36
C ILE A 292 11.53 46.43 12.55
N VAL A 293 12.43 46.12 13.50
CA VAL A 293 13.62 46.92 13.84
C VAL A 293 14.67 46.76 12.75
N LYS A 294 14.92 47.84 12.01
CA LYS A 294 15.88 47.88 10.89
C LYS A 294 17.30 48.23 11.36
N ASP A 295 17.40 49.03 12.41
CA ASP A 295 18.64 49.41 13.09
C ASP A 295 18.41 49.34 14.60
N VAL A 296 19.27 48.62 15.32
CA VAL A 296 19.18 48.45 16.79
C VAL A 296 19.38 49.76 17.56
N ASN A 297 19.91 50.81 16.90
CA ASN A 297 20.09 52.13 17.50
C ASN A 297 18.91 53.08 17.26
N GLU A 298 17.92 52.69 16.46
CA GLU A 298 16.75 53.52 16.19
C GLU A 298 15.79 53.59 17.40
N ASP A 299 14.93 54.61 17.43
CA ASP A 299 13.88 54.72 18.44
C ASP A 299 12.66 53.81 18.12
N PHE A 300 12.89 52.50 18.12
CA PHE A 300 11.90 51.52 17.71
C PHE A 300 10.72 51.40 18.68
N LEU A 301 10.90 51.70 19.97
CA LEU A 301 9.81 51.65 20.95
C LEU A 301 8.78 52.76 20.70
N SER A 302 9.22 54.00 20.47
CA SER A 302 8.32 55.10 20.12
C SER A 302 7.64 54.90 18.78
N LYS A 303 8.34 54.27 17.81
CA LYS A 303 7.74 53.93 16.51
C LYS A 303 6.68 52.84 16.63
N ALA A 304 6.93 51.80 17.43
CA ALA A 304 5.96 50.72 17.67
C ALA A 304 4.68 51.22 18.37
N LEU A 305 4.75 52.31 19.13
CA LEU A 305 3.57 52.92 19.76
C LEU A 305 2.51 53.41 18.76
N LYS A 306 2.89 53.67 17.50
CA LYS A 306 1.98 54.10 16.44
C LYS A 306 1.12 52.98 15.88
N ILE A 307 1.39 51.72 16.23
CA ILE A 307 0.67 50.55 15.72
C ILE A 307 -0.73 50.49 16.36
N PRO A 308 -1.81 50.39 15.56
CA PRO A 308 -3.17 50.23 16.10
C PRO A 308 -3.33 48.88 16.83
N VAL A 309 -3.39 48.92 18.16
CA VAL A 309 -3.33 47.73 19.03
C VAL A 309 -4.44 46.72 18.72
N GLU A 310 -5.68 47.19 18.57
CA GLU A 310 -6.84 46.31 18.33
C GLU A 310 -6.73 45.57 16.99
N GLN A 311 -6.35 46.29 15.94
CA GLN A 311 -6.14 45.71 14.62
C GLN A 311 -4.97 44.71 14.65
N ALA A 312 -3.82 45.11 15.21
CA ALA A 312 -2.63 44.28 15.30
C ALA A 312 -2.89 42.96 16.05
N THR A 313 -3.56 43.02 17.20
CA THR A 313 -3.86 41.85 18.01
C THR A 313 -4.86 40.92 17.34
N ARG A 314 -5.88 41.45 16.65
CA ARG A 314 -6.82 40.66 15.84
C ARG A 314 -6.09 39.92 14.71
N MET A 315 -5.24 40.63 13.96
CA MET A 315 -4.42 40.03 12.90
C MET A 315 -3.50 38.94 13.43
N ASN A 316 -2.78 39.21 14.53
CA ASN A 316 -1.89 38.24 15.16
C ASN A 316 -2.64 36.98 15.59
N ARG A 317 -3.81 37.12 16.22
CA ARG A 317 -4.64 35.98 16.58
C ARG A 317 -5.10 35.18 15.38
N GLN A 318 -5.52 35.84 14.31
CA GLN A 318 -5.91 35.16 13.08
C GLN A 318 -4.74 34.34 12.49
N ILE A 319 -3.56 34.96 12.36
CA ILE A 319 -2.34 34.28 11.88
C ILE A 319 -2.01 33.07 12.76
N ILE A 320 -2.07 33.23 14.09
CA ILE A 320 -1.78 32.12 15.02
C ILE A 320 -2.79 30.98 14.84
N MET A 321 -4.08 31.31 14.83
CA MET A 321 -5.17 30.33 14.69
C MET A 321 -5.10 29.58 13.36
N GLU A 322 -4.65 30.22 12.28
CA GLU A 322 -4.57 29.61 10.95
C GLU A 322 -3.28 28.83 10.69
N GLN A 323 -2.18 29.14 11.38
CA GLN A 323 -0.85 28.65 10.96
C GLN A 323 0.04 28.10 12.09
N ALA A 324 -0.09 28.59 13.31
CA ALA A 324 0.87 28.35 14.39
C ALA A 324 0.31 27.59 15.59
N THR A 325 -0.95 27.14 15.59
CA THR A 325 -1.44 26.28 16.68
C THR A 325 -0.78 24.90 16.65
N LYS A 326 -0.70 24.24 17.81
CA LYS A 326 -0.30 22.83 17.88
C LYS A 326 -1.17 21.93 17.02
N ALA A 327 -2.49 22.15 17.02
CA ALA A 327 -3.43 21.34 16.24
C ALA A 327 -3.13 21.37 14.73
N ILE A 328 -2.90 22.56 14.18
CA ILE A 328 -2.59 22.73 12.76
C ILE A 328 -1.25 22.12 12.41
N ASN A 329 -0.22 22.34 13.23
CA ASN A 329 1.08 21.75 12.95
C ASN A 329 1.08 20.23 13.12
N LYS A 330 0.35 19.69 14.10
CA LYS A 330 0.09 18.25 14.21
C LYS A 330 -0.53 17.73 12.92
N GLN A 331 -1.57 18.37 12.40
CA GLN A 331 -2.22 17.99 11.14
C GLN A 331 -1.27 18.00 9.94
N LYS A 332 -0.38 19.00 9.84
CA LYS A 332 0.64 19.07 8.78
C LYS A 332 1.59 17.87 8.85
N PHE A 333 2.03 17.46 10.04
CA PHE A 333 2.85 16.25 10.18
C PHE A 333 2.06 14.97 9.94
N THR A 334 0.85 14.84 10.47
CA THR A 334 0.05 13.62 10.31
C THR A 334 -0.38 13.39 8.88
N SER A 335 -0.66 14.44 8.10
CA SER A 335 -0.99 14.30 6.67
C SER A 335 0.16 13.71 5.83
N ILE A 336 1.42 14.01 6.20
CA ILE A 336 2.60 13.35 5.62
C ILE A 336 2.59 11.85 5.97
N TYR A 337 2.31 11.51 7.23
CA TYR A 337 2.23 10.12 7.67
C TYR A 337 1.08 9.35 7.04
N ASP A 338 -0.10 9.97 6.88
CA ASP A 338 -1.25 9.37 6.21
C ASP A 338 -0.90 9.06 4.76
N THR A 339 -0.22 9.97 4.06
CA THR A 339 0.27 9.76 2.70
C THR A 339 1.24 8.58 2.64
N ILE A 340 2.18 8.51 3.58
CA ILE A 340 3.14 7.40 3.68
C ILE A 340 2.42 6.07 3.88
N ILE A 341 1.51 6.00 4.84
CA ILE A 341 0.81 4.77 5.20
C ILE A 341 -0.08 4.31 4.03
N ALA A 342 -0.79 5.24 3.38
CA ALA A 342 -1.59 4.96 2.19
C ALA A 342 -0.77 4.59 0.95
N SER A 343 0.49 5.05 0.83
CA SER A 343 1.38 4.64 -0.26
C SER A 343 1.94 3.23 -0.08
N LYS A 344 2.10 2.80 1.18
CA LYS A 344 2.62 1.46 1.52
C LYS A 344 1.64 0.34 1.14
N THR A 345 0.36 0.66 0.99
CA THR A 345 -0.66 -0.30 0.52
C THR A 345 -0.70 -0.43 -1.01
N LYS A 346 -0.07 0.49 -1.77
CA LYS A 346 -0.10 0.44 -3.24
C LYS A 346 1.13 -0.27 -3.78
N LEU A 347 0.90 -1.47 -4.30
CA LEU A 347 1.94 -2.35 -4.86
C LEU A 347 2.09 -2.15 -6.37
N ARG A 348 3.32 -2.28 -6.87
CA ARG A 348 3.60 -2.48 -8.31
C ARG A 348 3.79 -3.97 -8.58
N ILE A 349 2.81 -4.59 -9.22
CA ILE A 349 2.72 -6.04 -9.44
C ILE A 349 3.06 -6.39 -10.89
N LEU A 350 4.13 -7.16 -11.10
CA LEU A 350 4.45 -7.78 -12.38
C LEU A 350 3.92 -9.22 -12.39
N LEU A 351 2.84 -9.47 -13.13
CA LEU A 351 2.23 -10.79 -13.26
C LEU A 351 2.69 -11.45 -14.56
N ILE A 352 3.43 -12.54 -14.48
CA ILE A 352 3.96 -13.28 -15.63
C ILE A 352 3.09 -14.50 -15.86
N ASN A 353 2.40 -14.55 -16.99
CA ASN A 353 1.65 -15.73 -17.44
C ASN A 353 1.67 -15.80 -18.97
N HIS A 354 2.37 -16.79 -19.52
CA HIS A 354 2.53 -17.00 -20.96
C HIS A 354 1.17 -17.04 -21.69
N TYR A 355 0.17 -17.65 -21.09
CA TYR A 355 -1.12 -17.90 -21.71
C TYR A 355 -2.18 -16.84 -21.41
N ALA A 356 -1.85 -15.82 -20.61
CA ALA A 356 -2.78 -14.78 -20.15
C ALA A 356 -3.73 -14.31 -21.26
N GLY A 357 -5.02 -14.36 -20.96
CA GLY A 357 -6.10 -13.92 -21.82
C GLY A 357 -6.84 -12.71 -21.25
N SER A 358 -8.04 -12.51 -21.76
CA SER A 358 -9.05 -11.54 -21.32
C SER A 358 -10.41 -12.01 -21.85
N PRO A 359 -11.55 -11.44 -21.39
CA PRO A 359 -12.87 -11.81 -21.91
C PRO A 359 -12.99 -11.72 -23.43
N GLU A 360 -12.35 -10.73 -24.07
CA GLU A 360 -12.34 -10.60 -25.53
C GLU A 360 -11.35 -11.54 -26.25
N MET A 361 -10.30 -12.01 -25.56
CA MET A 361 -9.26 -12.85 -26.15
C MET A 361 -9.55 -14.35 -26.01
N GLY A 362 -10.28 -14.76 -24.98
CA GLY A 362 -10.55 -16.16 -24.66
C GLY A 362 -9.77 -16.65 -23.43
N MET A 363 -9.75 -17.98 -23.26
CA MET A 363 -9.39 -18.66 -22.01
C MET A 363 -8.01 -18.28 -21.45
N GLU A 364 -7.89 -18.45 -20.14
CA GLU A 364 -6.91 -17.89 -19.17
C GLU A 364 -7.30 -16.50 -18.65
N PHE A 365 -8.49 -16.44 -18.04
CA PHE A 365 -9.11 -15.21 -17.56
C PHE A 365 -8.60 -14.72 -16.19
N ARG A 366 -8.10 -15.62 -15.34
CA ARG A 366 -7.69 -15.30 -13.97
C ARG A 366 -6.67 -14.15 -13.90
N PRO A 367 -5.59 -14.13 -14.72
CA PRO A 367 -4.65 -13.01 -14.72
C PRO A 367 -5.32 -11.66 -14.99
N TYR A 368 -6.29 -11.63 -15.90
CA TYR A 368 -7.05 -10.42 -16.23
C TYR A 368 -7.92 -9.96 -15.05
N TYR A 369 -8.74 -10.85 -14.48
CA TYR A 369 -9.65 -10.45 -13.41
C TYR A 369 -8.90 -10.05 -12.13
N MET A 370 -7.84 -10.77 -11.77
CA MET A 370 -6.97 -10.38 -10.65
C MET A 370 -6.33 -9.01 -10.89
N ALA A 371 -5.76 -8.80 -12.08
CA ALA A 371 -5.14 -7.52 -12.42
C ALA A 371 -6.14 -6.36 -12.36
N ARG A 372 -7.37 -6.56 -12.86
CA ARG A 372 -8.43 -5.55 -12.83
C ARG A 372 -8.84 -5.19 -11.40
N GLU A 373 -9.06 -6.16 -10.52
CA GLU A 373 -9.45 -5.88 -9.14
C GLU A 373 -8.30 -5.26 -8.33
N TRP A 374 -7.04 -5.67 -8.55
CA TRP A 374 -5.88 -5.00 -7.96
C TRP A 374 -5.73 -3.55 -8.46
N GLN A 375 -6.00 -3.28 -9.74
CA GLN A 375 -6.00 -1.91 -10.26
C GLN A 375 -7.08 -1.04 -9.62
N LYS A 376 -8.30 -1.58 -9.46
CA LYS A 376 -9.39 -0.87 -8.74
C LYS A 376 -9.01 -0.56 -7.30
N ALA A 377 -8.28 -1.43 -6.63
CA ALA A 377 -7.72 -1.19 -5.29
C ALA A 377 -6.52 -0.21 -5.28
N GLY A 378 -6.12 0.32 -6.44
CA GLY A 378 -5.09 1.35 -6.58
C GLY A 378 -3.66 0.83 -6.76
N HIS A 379 -3.48 -0.49 -6.91
CA HIS A 379 -2.20 -1.09 -7.26
C HIS A 379 -1.88 -0.86 -8.74
N GLN A 380 -0.59 -0.78 -9.09
CA GLN A 380 -0.17 -0.74 -10.48
C GLN A 380 0.16 -2.15 -10.96
N VAL A 381 -0.54 -2.64 -11.97
CA VAL A 381 -0.34 -4.00 -12.49
C VAL A 381 0.20 -3.95 -13.93
N VAL A 382 1.11 -4.86 -14.24
CA VAL A 382 1.54 -5.20 -15.60
C VAL A 382 1.48 -6.71 -15.77
N VAL A 383 0.72 -7.17 -16.77
CA VAL A 383 0.64 -8.58 -17.14
C VAL A 383 1.58 -8.87 -18.31
N VAL A 384 2.45 -9.86 -18.19
CA VAL A 384 3.38 -10.28 -19.25
C VAL A 384 2.91 -11.60 -19.83
N GLY A 385 2.57 -11.62 -21.12
CA GLY A 385 2.08 -12.81 -21.82
C GLY A 385 2.74 -13.03 -23.18
N GLY A 386 2.53 -14.20 -23.78
CA GLY A 386 3.04 -14.49 -25.13
C GLY A 386 2.07 -14.02 -26.22
N THR A 387 2.58 -13.62 -27.38
CA THR A 387 1.74 -13.18 -28.52
C THR A 387 0.84 -14.28 -29.11
N TYR A 388 1.03 -15.55 -28.74
CA TYR A 388 0.25 -16.66 -29.27
C TYR A 388 -0.03 -17.74 -28.24
N SER A 389 -1.29 -18.19 -28.16
CA SER A 389 -1.76 -19.36 -27.41
C SER A 389 -2.96 -19.98 -28.11
N HIS A 390 -2.95 -21.29 -28.34
CA HIS A 390 -4.11 -22.01 -28.90
C HIS A 390 -5.39 -21.96 -28.04
N LEU A 391 -5.29 -21.50 -26.77
CA LEU A 391 -6.43 -21.32 -25.87
C LEU A 391 -7.20 -20.01 -26.11
N ARG A 392 -6.59 -19.06 -26.82
CA ARG A 392 -7.20 -17.77 -27.15
C ARG A 392 -7.87 -17.82 -28.52
N VAL A 393 -9.09 -17.31 -28.57
CA VAL A 393 -9.87 -17.10 -29.80
C VAL A 393 -9.29 -15.92 -30.59
N LYS A 394 -8.90 -14.85 -29.90
CA LYS A 394 -8.29 -13.65 -30.48
C LYS A 394 -6.88 -13.45 -29.90
N GLN A 395 -5.89 -13.39 -30.77
CA GLN A 395 -4.49 -13.16 -30.37
C GLN A 395 -4.17 -11.66 -30.32
N PRO A 396 -3.19 -11.25 -29.51
CA PRO A 396 -2.62 -9.90 -29.58
C PRO A 396 -2.15 -9.56 -30.99
N LYS A 397 -2.44 -8.32 -31.44
CA LYS A 397 -2.08 -7.87 -32.80
C LYS A 397 -0.56 -7.83 -33.01
N GLN A 398 0.20 -7.43 -31.99
CA GLN A 398 1.65 -7.28 -32.05
C GLN A 398 2.32 -7.54 -30.69
N ALA A 399 3.65 -7.66 -30.71
CA ALA A 399 4.47 -7.69 -29.50
C ALA A 399 4.64 -6.28 -28.90
N GLY A 400 4.86 -6.19 -27.59
CA GLY A 400 5.01 -4.93 -26.87
C GLY A 400 3.79 -4.56 -26.03
N TRP A 401 3.67 -3.27 -25.72
CA TRP A 401 2.62 -2.76 -24.84
C TRP A 401 1.24 -2.79 -25.51
N GLN A 402 0.24 -3.19 -24.74
CA GLN A 402 -1.17 -3.10 -25.09
C GLN A 402 -1.97 -2.85 -23.80
N GLU A 403 -2.97 -1.99 -23.86
CA GLU A 403 -3.92 -1.81 -22.76
C GLU A 403 -5.25 -2.47 -23.12
N LEU A 404 -5.83 -3.20 -22.18
CA LEU A 404 -7.10 -3.93 -22.31
C LEU A 404 -7.95 -3.64 -21.07
N ASP A 405 -9.03 -2.88 -21.23
CA ASP A 405 -9.93 -2.48 -20.14
C ASP A 405 -9.20 -1.89 -18.92
N GLY A 406 -8.20 -1.04 -19.16
CA GLY A 406 -7.34 -0.45 -18.12
C GLY A 406 -6.19 -1.35 -17.64
N VAL A 407 -6.21 -2.65 -17.95
CA VAL A 407 -5.12 -3.58 -17.62
C VAL A 407 -3.99 -3.47 -18.64
N ARG A 408 -2.77 -3.18 -18.17
CA ARG A 408 -1.59 -3.08 -19.03
C ARG A 408 -0.96 -4.45 -19.26
N TYR A 409 -0.84 -4.82 -20.53
CA TYR A 409 -0.15 -6.01 -20.98
C TYR A 409 1.17 -5.67 -21.68
N TYR A 410 2.16 -6.56 -21.52
CA TYR A 410 3.37 -6.58 -22.33
C TYR A 410 3.50 -7.95 -23.02
N TRP A 411 3.31 -7.96 -24.33
CA TRP A 411 3.33 -9.18 -25.12
C TRP A 411 4.73 -9.53 -25.64
N LEU A 412 5.25 -10.68 -25.22
CA LEU A 412 6.48 -11.25 -25.75
C LEU A 412 6.19 -12.07 -27.00
N LYS A 413 6.94 -11.82 -28.08
CA LYS A 413 6.77 -12.56 -29.33
C LYS A 413 6.98 -14.06 -29.09
N THR A 414 6.11 -14.91 -29.62
CA THR A 414 6.19 -16.39 -29.56
C THR A 414 5.80 -16.99 -30.91
N ASN A 415 6.09 -18.28 -31.14
CA ASN A 415 5.71 -18.97 -32.38
C ASN A 415 4.26 -19.45 -32.35
N ARG A 416 3.70 -19.73 -33.54
CA ARG A 416 2.39 -20.39 -33.68
C ARG A 416 2.55 -21.90 -33.52
N TYR A 417 1.53 -22.54 -32.95
CA TYR A 417 1.46 -23.99 -32.75
C TYR A 417 0.00 -24.46 -32.62
N ARG A 418 -0.24 -25.77 -32.76
CA ARG A 418 -1.53 -26.42 -32.46
C ARG A 418 -1.28 -27.61 -31.54
N GLY A 419 -2.21 -27.85 -30.63
CA GLY A 419 -2.15 -28.97 -29.67
C GLY A 419 -0.92 -28.94 -28.75
N ASN A 420 -0.61 -30.12 -28.20
CA ASN A 420 0.36 -30.31 -27.11
C ASN A 420 1.68 -30.96 -27.58
N GLY A 421 2.29 -30.42 -28.64
CA GLY A 421 3.53 -30.97 -29.22
C GLY A 421 4.80 -30.13 -29.02
N MET A 422 5.89 -30.53 -29.68
CA MET A 422 7.21 -29.87 -29.59
C MET A 422 7.18 -28.37 -29.95
N LYS A 423 6.31 -27.94 -30.87
CA LYS A 423 6.14 -26.51 -31.20
C LYS A 423 5.59 -25.69 -30.02
N ARG A 424 4.80 -26.31 -29.12
CA ARG A 424 4.33 -25.68 -27.87
C ARG A 424 5.49 -25.56 -26.89
N ALA A 425 6.30 -26.61 -26.73
CA ALA A 425 7.50 -26.57 -25.88
C ALA A 425 8.51 -25.51 -26.35
N PHE A 426 8.71 -25.38 -27.67
CA PHE A 426 9.53 -24.31 -28.24
C PHE A 426 8.95 -22.91 -27.97
N SER A 427 7.62 -22.77 -27.98
CA SER A 427 6.95 -21.52 -27.58
C SER A 427 7.23 -21.16 -26.12
N MET A 428 7.17 -22.14 -25.21
CA MET A 428 7.52 -21.95 -23.79
C MET A 428 8.97 -21.49 -23.64
N PHE A 429 9.90 -22.13 -24.34
CA PHE A 429 11.31 -21.75 -24.36
C PHE A 429 11.50 -20.31 -24.87
N LEU A 430 10.88 -19.96 -25.99
CA LEU A 430 10.93 -18.61 -26.56
C LEU A 430 10.40 -17.55 -25.60
N PHE A 431 9.29 -17.83 -24.91
CA PHE A 431 8.72 -16.94 -23.90
C PHE A 431 9.71 -16.70 -22.74
N VAL A 432 10.24 -17.78 -22.16
CA VAL A 432 11.20 -17.73 -21.04
C VAL A 432 12.48 -16.98 -21.43
N CYS A 433 13.06 -17.28 -22.60
CA CYS A 433 14.26 -16.59 -23.09
C CYS A 433 13.98 -15.10 -23.31
N ARG A 434 12.89 -14.74 -24.00
CA ARG A 434 12.56 -13.33 -24.26
C ARG A 434 12.28 -12.56 -22.98
N LEU A 435 11.67 -13.18 -21.98
CA LEU A 435 11.47 -12.59 -20.66
C LEU A 435 12.82 -12.26 -20.00
N LEU A 436 13.78 -13.20 -20.01
CA LEU A 436 15.14 -12.98 -19.47
C LEU A 436 15.91 -11.85 -20.13
N PHE A 437 15.69 -11.60 -21.43
CA PHE A 437 16.38 -10.52 -22.15
C PHE A 437 15.61 -9.19 -22.16
N SER A 438 14.28 -9.22 -22.07
CA SER A 438 13.43 -8.03 -22.26
C SER A 438 12.95 -7.39 -20.95
N TYR A 439 13.10 -8.04 -19.79
CA TYR A 439 12.54 -7.52 -18.53
C TYR A 439 13.02 -6.11 -18.17
N ARG A 440 14.24 -5.70 -18.56
CA ARG A 440 14.74 -4.34 -18.33
C ARG A 440 13.94 -3.28 -19.08
N LYS A 441 13.44 -3.61 -20.27
CA LYS A 441 12.56 -2.74 -21.06
C LYS A 441 11.17 -2.64 -20.42
N ILE A 442 10.63 -3.77 -19.96
CA ILE A 442 9.34 -3.83 -19.25
C ILE A 442 9.42 -3.00 -17.97
N CYS A 443 10.52 -3.13 -17.22
CA CYS A 443 10.70 -2.51 -15.91
C CYS A 443 11.40 -1.13 -15.96
N LYS A 444 11.44 -0.46 -17.12
CA LYS A 444 12.11 0.85 -17.27
C LYS A 444 11.37 1.93 -16.49
N ASP A 445 10.06 2.03 -16.75
CA ASP A 445 9.16 3.02 -16.14
C ASP A 445 8.20 2.37 -15.10
N PHE A 446 8.50 1.12 -14.74
CA PHE A 446 7.72 0.30 -13.81
C PHE A 446 8.67 -0.59 -13.00
N VAL A 447 9.01 -0.19 -11.78
CA VAL A 447 9.85 -1.01 -10.91
C VAL A 447 8.96 -1.89 -10.04
N PRO A 448 8.98 -3.23 -10.15
CA PRO A 448 8.05 -4.07 -9.41
C PRO A 448 8.39 -4.13 -7.92
N ASP A 449 7.34 -4.13 -7.08
CA ASP A 449 7.42 -4.49 -5.66
C ASP A 449 7.14 -5.98 -5.45
N VAL A 450 6.38 -6.59 -6.37
CA VAL A 450 6.06 -8.02 -6.42
C VAL A 450 6.19 -8.54 -7.86
N VAL A 451 6.79 -9.71 -8.02
CA VAL A 451 6.84 -10.45 -9.29
C VAL A 451 6.20 -11.81 -9.09
N ILE A 452 5.11 -12.08 -9.81
CA ILE A 452 4.32 -13.30 -9.71
C ILE A 452 4.58 -14.14 -10.97
N ALA A 453 5.07 -15.37 -10.81
CA ALA A 453 5.11 -16.38 -11.86
C ALA A 453 3.84 -17.22 -11.78
N SER A 454 3.05 -17.20 -12.86
CA SER A 454 1.66 -17.66 -12.88
C SER A 454 1.33 -18.46 -14.15
N SER A 455 2.34 -18.84 -14.96
CA SER A 455 2.11 -19.76 -16.08
C SER A 455 1.80 -21.18 -15.57
N THR A 456 1.04 -21.95 -16.36
CA THR A 456 0.72 -23.37 -16.07
C THR A 456 1.97 -24.24 -15.88
N TYR A 457 3.07 -23.91 -16.55
CA TYR A 457 4.34 -24.62 -16.45
C TYR A 457 5.36 -23.80 -15.63
N PRO A 458 6.26 -24.44 -14.87
CA PRO A 458 7.12 -23.74 -13.92
C PRO A 458 8.37 -23.04 -14.49
N LEU A 459 8.66 -23.10 -15.80
CA LEU A 459 9.94 -22.59 -16.35
C LEU A 459 10.13 -21.07 -16.23
N ASP A 460 9.05 -20.29 -16.14
CA ASP A 460 9.13 -18.83 -16.01
C ASP A 460 9.44 -18.36 -14.57
N ASN A 461 9.48 -19.28 -13.61
CA ASN A 461 9.86 -19.02 -12.22
C ASN A 461 11.31 -18.53 -12.07
N TYR A 462 12.26 -19.08 -12.83
CA TYR A 462 13.66 -18.60 -12.78
C TYR A 462 13.79 -17.15 -13.28
N PRO A 463 13.24 -16.77 -14.45
CA PRO A 463 13.16 -15.37 -14.86
C PRO A 463 12.46 -14.48 -13.83
N ALA A 464 11.32 -14.90 -13.27
CA ALA A 464 10.58 -14.14 -12.27
C ALA A 464 11.42 -13.86 -11.01
N TRP A 465 12.09 -14.89 -10.48
CA TRP A 465 13.03 -14.78 -9.37
C TRP A 465 14.18 -13.80 -9.70
N ARG A 466 14.76 -13.90 -10.90
CA ARG A 466 15.86 -13.01 -11.33
C ARG A 466 15.41 -11.55 -11.40
N ILE A 467 14.21 -11.30 -11.92
CA ILE A 467 13.62 -9.95 -11.97
C ILE A 467 13.41 -9.44 -10.53
N ALA A 468 12.81 -10.26 -9.67
CA ALA A 468 12.53 -9.89 -8.29
C ALA A 468 13.82 -9.52 -7.54
N ARG A 469 14.87 -10.35 -7.63
CA ARG A 469 16.17 -10.07 -6.99
C ARG A 469 16.82 -8.80 -7.51
N ARG A 470 16.71 -8.52 -8.81
CA ARG A 470 17.30 -7.32 -9.41
C ARG A 470 16.64 -6.02 -8.92
N TYR A 471 15.34 -6.04 -8.69
CA TYR A 471 14.59 -4.86 -8.23
C TYR A 471 14.27 -4.88 -6.73
N GLY A 472 14.74 -5.89 -6.00
CA GLY A 472 14.45 -6.11 -4.58
C GLY A 472 12.97 -6.42 -4.31
N ALA A 473 12.22 -6.93 -5.28
CA ALA A 473 10.80 -7.28 -5.16
C ALA A 473 10.59 -8.61 -4.42
N LYS A 474 9.37 -8.86 -3.91
CA LYS A 474 8.95 -10.21 -3.48
C LYS A 474 8.71 -11.09 -4.72
N TYR A 475 9.23 -12.31 -4.71
CA TYR A 475 8.99 -13.34 -5.72
C TYR A 475 7.90 -14.31 -5.25
N VAL A 476 6.85 -14.44 -6.04
CA VAL A 476 5.68 -15.28 -5.74
C VAL A 476 5.52 -16.32 -6.84
N TYR A 477 5.33 -17.57 -6.44
CA TYR A 477 4.98 -18.66 -7.34
C TYR A 477 3.48 -18.99 -7.19
N GLU A 478 2.71 -18.80 -8.26
CA GLU A 478 1.29 -19.18 -8.30
C GLU A 478 1.11 -20.52 -9.03
N ILE A 479 0.56 -21.52 -8.35
CA ILE A 479 0.33 -22.86 -8.89
C ILE A 479 -1.05 -22.89 -9.55
N HIS A 480 -1.07 -23.11 -10.87
CA HIS A 480 -2.30 -23.31 -11.65
C HIS A 480 -2.55 -24.79 -11.95
N ASP A 481 -1.46 -25.55 -12.12
CA ASP A 481 -1.48 -26.97 -12.42
C ASP A 481 -0.17 -27.58 -11.92
N LEU A 482 -0.18 -28.87 -11.63
CA LEU A 482 0.96 -29.59 -11.05
C LEU A 482 1.90 -30.07 -12.15
N TRP A 483 2.56 -29.17 -12.87
CA TRP A 483 3.58 -29.56 -13.86
C TRP A 483 4.93 -29.81 -13.17
N PRO A 484 5.55 -30.98 -13.39
CA PRO A 484 5.31 -31.94 -14.48
C PRO A 484 4.39 -33.13 -14.17
N LEU A 485 3.83 -33.24 -12.97
CA LEU A 485 2.99 -34.36 -12.57
C LEU A 485 1.76 -34.54 -13.47
N SER A 486 1.11 -33.47 -13.90
CA SER A 486 -0.07 -33.53 -14.80
C SER A 486 0.25 -34.14 -16.18
N PRO A 487 1.29 -33.68 -16.91
CA PRO A 487 1.76 -34.38 -18.12
C PRO A 487 2.14 -35.85 -17.92
N MET A 488 2.58 -36.25 -16.73
CA MET A 488 2.91 -37.65 -16.44
C MET A 488 1.65 -38.50 -16.22
N GLN A 489 0.76 -38.05 -15.34
CA GLN A 489 -0.41 -38.82 -14.88
C GLN A 489 -1.59 -38.77 -15.86
N ILE A 490 -1.79 -37.66 -16.55
CA ILE A 490 -2.87 -37.51 -17.56
C ILE A 490 -2.31 -37.67 -18.97
N GLY A 491 -1.13 -37.08 -19.25
CA GLY A 491 -0.53 -37.09 -20.57
C GLY A 491 0.28 -38.35 -20.91
N GLY A 492 0.51 -39.24 -19.94
CA GLY A 492 1.27 -40.49 -20.12
C GLY A 492 2.77 -40.29 -20.36
N MET A 493 3.33 -39.11 -20.10
CA MET A 493 4.75 -38.85 -20.31
C MET A 493 5.62 -39.56 -19.26
N SER A 494 6.69 -40.21 -19.70
CA SER A 494 7.66 -40.87 -18.81
C SER A 494 8.33 -39.88 -17.86
N ALA A 495 8.49 -40.29 -16.59
CA ALA A 495 9.24 -39.55 -15.56
C ALA A 495 10.71 -39.28 -15.94
N PHE A 496 11.26 -40.05 -16.89
CA PHE A 496 12.63 -39.91 -17.38
C PHE A 496 12.75 -39.01 -18.61
N HIS A 497 11.64 -38.58 -19.20
CA HIS A 497 11.67 -37.72 -20.37
C HIS A 497 12.39 -36.39 -20.06
N PRO A 498 13.31 -35.89 -20.91
CA PRO A 498 14.11 -34.69 -20.61
C PRO A 498 13.26 -33.47 -20.26
N PHE A 499 12.17 -33.25 -20.99
CA PHE A 499 11.20 -32.19 -20.70
C PHE A 499 10.63 -32.27 -19.26
N ILE A 500 10.27 -33.48 -18.81
CA ILE A 500 9.74 -33.72 -17.46
C ILE A 500 10.81 -33.42 -16.41
N LYS A 501 12.06 -33.84 -16.63
CA LYS A 501 13.17 -33.53 -15.73
C LYS A 501 13.42 -32.02 -15.59
N VAL A 502 13.40 -31.28 -16.70
CA VAL A 502 13.58 -29.82 -16.68
C VAL A 502 12.42 -29.12 -15.96
N MET A 503 11.18 -29.55 -16.21
CA MET A 503 10.01 -29.04 -15.50
C MET A 503 10.07 -29.35 -13.99
N GLN A 504 10.46 -30.58 -13.63
CA GLN A 504 10.62 -30.98 -12.24
C GLN A 504 11.68 -30.14 -11.51
N TRP A 505 12.79 -29.84 -12.20
CA TRP A 505 13.81 -28.96 -11.68
C TRP A 505 13.27 -27.54 -11.47
N ALA A 506 12.53 -27.00 -12.43
CA ALA A 506 11.95 -25.66 -12.34
C ALA A 506 10.88 -25.56 -11.23
N GLU A 507 10.08 -26.60 -11.04
CA GLU A 507 9.13 -26.69 -9.93
C GLU A 507 9.85 -26.68 -8.56
N LYS A 508 10.84 -27.57 -8.38
CA LYS A 508 11.64 -27.61 -7.13
C LYS A 508 12.37 -26.30 -6.88
N PHE A 509 12.85 -25.64 -7.94
CA PHE A 509 13.44 -24.31 -7.86
C PHE A 509 12.42 -23.30 -7.34
N ALA A 510 11.22 -23.26 -7.92
CA ALA A 510 10.17 -22.32 -7.54
C ALA A 510 9.80 -22.46 -6.06
N TYR A 511 9.56 -23.69 -5.58
CA TYR A 511 9.24 -23.95 -4.18
C TYR A 511 10.34 -23.51 -3.21
N ARG A 512 11.61 -23.80 -3.52
CA ARG A 512 12.74 -23.46 -2.64
C ARG A 512 12.98 -21.95 -2.53
N TYR A 513 12.80 -21.22 -3.62
CA TYR A 513 13.25 -19.83 -3.72
C TYR A 513 12.14 -18.78 -3.67
N CYS A 514 10.86 -19.17 -3.76
CA CYS A 514 9.75 -18.24 -3.60
C CYS A 514 9.70 -17.65 -2.19
N ASP A 515 9.28 -16.39 -2.10
CA ASP A 515 8.95 -15.74 -0.84
C ASP A 515 7.56 -16.18 -0.36
N LYS A 516 6.64 -16.43 -1.31
CA LYS A 516 5.29 -17.00 -1.09
C LYS A 516 4.92 -17.93 -2.24
N CYS A 517 4.19 -18.99 -1.94
CA CYS A 517 3.60 -19.89 -2.92
C CYS A 517 2.08 -19.90 -2.75
N ILE A 518 1.35 -19.55 -3.80
CA ILE A 518 -0.11 -19.43 -3.78
C ILE A 518 -0.69 -20.46 -4.74
N SER A 519 -1.47 -21.41 -4.25
CA SER A 519 -2.09 -22.45 -5.06
C SER A 519 -3.55 -22.15 -5.35
N ILE A 520 -4.01 -22.43 -6.58
CA ILE A 520 -5.44 -22.49 -6.87
C ILE A 520 -6.07 -23.81 -6.40
N LEU A 521 -5.25 -24.82 -6.09
CA LEU A 521 -5.65 -26.16 -5.68
C LEU A 521 -5.51 -26.30 -4.15
N PRO A 522 -6.59 -26.53 -3.39
CA PRO A 522 -6.59 -26.43 -1.92
C PRO A 522 -5.69 -27.43 -1.18
N LYS A 523 -5.40 -28.59 -1.77
CA LYS A 523 -4.68 -29.70 -1.09
C LYS A 523 -3.29 -29.95 -1.68
N THR A 524 -2.71 -28.92 -2.30
CA THR A 524 -1.37 -29.00 -2.94
C THR A 524 -0.22 -28.72 -1.97
N ASP A 525 -0.51 -28.36 -0.73
CA ASP A 525 0.47 -28.10 0.32
C ASP A 525 1.43 -29.27 0.53
N THR A 526 0.91 -30.48 0.65
CA THR A 526 1.70 -31.71 0.84
C THR A 526 2.72 -31.91 -0.28
N HIS A 527 2.27 -31.88 -1.55
CA HIS A 527 3.14 -31.97 -2.72
C HIS A 527 4.19 -30.87 -2.75
N ALA A 528 3.79 -29.62 -2.50
CA ALA A 528 4.71 -28.50 -2.52
C ALA A 528 5.81 -28.61 -1.45
N ILE A 529 5.44 -29.04 -0.23
CA ILE A 529 6.37 -29.24 0.89
C ILE A 529 7.37 -30.37 0.58
N GLU A 530 6.89 -31.50 0.06
CA GLU A 530 7.74 -32.62 -0.37
C GLU A 530 8.77 -32.20 -1.43
N HIS A 531 8.43 -31.21 -2.25
CA HIS A 531 9.30 -30.69 -3.31
C HIS A 531 10.17 -29.49 -2.87
N GLY A 532 10.11 -29.11 -1.58
CA GLY A 532 11.04 -28.17 -0.95
C GLY A 532 10.45 -26.83 -0.55
N LEU A 533 9.12 -26.68 -0.54
CA LEU A 533 8.46 -25.48 -0.01
C LEU A 533 8.49 -25.51 1.53
N GLN A 534 8.72 -24.35 2.14
CA GLN A 534 8.57 -24.21 3.59
C GLN A 534 7.06 -24.07 3.94
N PRO A 535 6.52 -24.80 4.93
CA PRO A 535 5.08 -24.83 5.21
C PRO A 535 4.42 -23.45 5.37
N GLN A 536 5.09 -22.52 6.07
CA GLN A 536 4.61 -21.15 6.31
C GLN A 536 4.53 -20.26 5.06
N LYS A 537 5.05 -20.73 3.92
CA LYS A 537 5.02 -20.02 2.64
C LYS A 537 3.87 -20.46 1.74
N PHE A 538 3.15 -21.54 2.07
CA PHE A 538 2.02 -22.02 1.29
C PHE A 538 0.74 -21.28 1.64
N PHE A 539 -0.01 -20.87 0.61
CA PHE A 539 -1.33 -20.27 0.72
C PHE A 539 -2.23 -20.80 -0.40
N CYS A 540 -3.54 -20.72 -0.22
CA CYS A 540 -4.50 -21.08 -1.25
C CYS A 540 -5.40 -19.90 -1.60
N VAL A 541 -5.53 -19.61 -2.90
CA VAL A 541 -6.49 -18.67 -3.48
C VAL A 541 -7.07 -19.33 -4.73
N GLN A 542 -8.22 -19.99 -4.58
CA GLN A 542 -8.89 -20.75 -5.63
C GLN A 542 -9.35 -19.87 -6.81
N ASN A 543 -9.87 -20.51 -7.86
CA ASN A 543 -10.60 -19.79 -8.91
C ASN A 543 -11.91 -19.21 -8.37
N GLY A 544 -12.53 -18.38 -9.21
CA GLY A 544 -13.73 -17.66 -8.84
C GLY A 544 -14.42 -17.01 -10.03
N ILE A 545 -15.32 -16.10 -9.70
CA ILE A 545 -16.27 -15.52 -10.63
C ILE A 545 -16.19 -13.99 -10.67
N ALA A 546 -16.37 -13.43 -11.86
CA ALA A 546 -16.44 -12.00 -12.04
C ALA A 546 -17.91 -11.58 -12.08
N LEU A 547 -18.36 -10.80 -11.10
CA LEU A 547 -19.75 -10.32 -11.05
C LEU A 547 -20.15 -9.51 -12.29
N SER A 548 -19.19 -8.84 -12.93
CA SER A 548 -19.42 -8.16 -14.22
C SER A 548 -19.99 -9.07 -15.30
N ASP A 549 -19.58 -10.35 -15.31
CA ASP A 549 -20.03 -11.29 -16.34
C ASP A 549 -21.48 -11.74 -16.13
N TRP A 550 -21.98 -11.58 -14.90
CA TRP A 550 -23.34 -11.91 -14.49
C TRP A 550 -24.28 -10.71 -14.61
N ASN A 551 -23.80 -9.53 -14.21
CA ASN A 551 -24.57 -8.30 -14.29
C ASN A 551 -24.77 -7.84 -15.75
N ASP A 552 -23.80 -8.08 -16.63
CA ASP A 552 -23.86 -7.73 -18.05
C ASP A 552 -24.18 -8.94 -18.95
N SER A 553 -25.02 -9.88 -18.46
CA SER A 553 -25.37 -11.09 -19.20
C SER A 553 -26.02 -10.78 -20.54
N GLN A 554 -25.71 -11.58 -21.56
CA GLN A 554 -26.27 -11.46 -22.90
C GLN A 554 -27.29 -12.58 -23.15
N PRO A 555 -28.34 -12.32 -23.95
CA PRO A 555 -29.29 -13.36 -24.32
C PRO A 555 -28.60 -14.47 -25.12
N ILE A 556 -29.05 -15.71 -24.92
CA ILE A 556 -28.70 -16.83 -25.80
C ILE A 556 -29.43 -16.68 -27.14
N ASP A 557 -28.94 -17.41 -28.15
CA ASP A 557 -29.54 -17.39 -29.48
C ASP A 557 -31.00 -17.87 -29.45
N ASN A 558 -31.86 -17.23 -30.24
CA ASN A 558 -33.31 -17.53 -30.29
C ASN A 558 -33.63 -19.01 -30.56
N GLU A 559 -32.75 -19.72 -31.29
CA GLU A 559 -32.86 -21.16 -31.52
C GLU A 559 -32.76 -21.95 -30.21
N TYR A 560 -31.83 -21.59 -29.32
CA TYR A 560 -31.66 -22.25 -28.02
C TYR A 560 -32.82 -21.92 -27.08
N THR A 561 -33.32 -20.69 -27.09
CA THR A 561 -34.54 -20.34 -26.33
C THR A 561 -35.73 -21.18 -26.76
N LYS A 562 -35.95 -21.35 -28.07
CA LYS A 562 -37.01 -22.22 -28.62
C LYS A 562 -36.77 -23.69 -28.27
N PHE A 563 -35.52 -24.15 -28.34
CA PHE A 563 -35.13 -25.51 -27.95
C PHE A 563 -35.50 -25.80 -26.48
N PHE A 564 -35.10 -24.95 -25.53
CA PHE A 564 -35.42 -25.14 -24.12
C PHE A 564 -36.93 -25.05 -23.85
N LYS A 565 -37.67 -24.17 -24.55
CA LYS A 565 -39.13 -24.11 -24.43
C LYS A 565 -39.80 -25.43 -24.84
N LYS A 566 -39.36 -26.01 -25.96
CA LYS A 566 -39.83 -27.33 -26.42
C LYS A 566 -39.38 -28.45 -25.47
N LEU A 567 -38.19 -28.35 -24.90
CA LEU A 567 -37.69 -29.35 -23.96
C LEU A 567 -38.52 -29.36 -22.68
N LYS A 568 -38.85 -28.18 -22.12
CA LYS A 568 -39.71 -28.03 -20.94
C LYS A 568 -41.17 -28.47 -21.16
N SER A 569 -41.67 -28.53 -22.39
CA SER A 569 -43.00 -29.10 -22.66
C SER A 569 -43.00 -30.63 -22.69
N ASN A 570 -41.84 -31.25 -22.95
CA ASN A 570 -41.73 -32.69 -23.12
C ASN A 570 -41.21 -33.39 -21.88
N TYR A 571 -40.36 -32.71 -21.09
CA TYR A 571 -39.69 -33.27 -19.93
C TYR A 571 -40.07 -32.49 -18.67
N ARG A 572 -40.20 -33.20 -17.54
CA ARG A 572 -40.51 -32.57 -16.25
C ARG A 572 -39.30 -31.88 -15.61
N PHE A 573 -38.09 -32.24 -16.02
CA PHE A 573 -36.85 -31.78 -15.42
C PHE A 573 -35.70 -31.77 -16.43
N ILE A 574 -34.84 -30.76 -16.37
CA ILE A 574 -33.68 -30.59 -17.24
C ILE A 574 -32.41 -30.50 -16.38
N ILE A 575 -31.50 -31.45 -16.53
CA ILE A 575 -30.15 -31.37 -15.97
C ILE A 575 -29.14 -31.01 -17.07
N GLY A 576 -28.27 -30.04 -16.78
CA GLY A 576 -27.32 -29.52 -17.75
C GLY A 576 -25.85 -29.70 -17.38
N TYR A 577 -25.00 -29.81 -18.39
CA TYR A 577 -23.55 -29.65 -18.29
C TYR A 577 -23.13 -28.53 -19.26
N VAL A 578 -22.41 -27.53 -18.76
CA VAL A 578 -21.89 -26.42 -19.57
C VAL A 578 -20.37 -26.36 -19.40
N GLY A 579 -19.63 -26.78 -20.43
CA GLY A 579 -18.18 -26.84 -20.36
C GLY A 579 -17.53 -27.59 -21.52
N GLY A 580 -16.22 -27.76 -21.45
CA GLY A 580 -15.48 -28.48 -22.49
C GLY A 580 -15.84 -29.97 -22.53
N HIS A 581 -16.00 -30.53 -23.72
CA HIS A 581 -16.16 -31.98 -23.94
C HIS A 581 -14.77 -32.64 -24.02
N ALA A 582 -14.14 -32.82 -22.86
CA ALA A 582 -12.83 -33.46 -22.74
C ALA A 582 -12.90 -34.67 -21.80
N LEU A 583 -12.01 -35.64 -22.01
CA LEU A 583 -11.95 -36.91 -21.29
C LEU A 583 -12.03 -36.77 -19.77
N SER A 584 -11.34 -35.77 -19.20
CA SER A 584 -11.29 -35.52 -17.76
C SER A 584 -12.63 -35.17 -17.12
N ASN A 585 -13.65 -34.78 -17.90
CA ASN A 585 -14.98 -34.43 -17.39
C ASN A 585 -15.94 -35.63 -17.27
N SER A 586 -15.47 -36.84 -17.58
CA SER A 586 -16.21 -38.12 -17.46
C SER A 586 -17.64 -38.08 -18.01
N LEU A 587 -17.82 -37.55 -19.22
CA LEU A 587 -19.15 -37.41 -19.83
C LEU A 587 -19.73 -38.74 -20.30
N ASP A 588 -18.90 -39.75 -20.57
CA ASP A 588 -19.35 -41.12 -20.87
C ASP A 588 -20.24 -41.68 -19.76
N ILE A 589 -19.87 -41.45 -18.50
CA ILE A 589 -20.61 -41.90 -17.32
C ILE A 589 -21.94 -41.15 -17.21
N LEU A 590 -21.99 -39.87 -17.61
CA LEU A 590 -23.24 -39.13 -17.68
C LEU A 590 -24.18 -39.65 -18.79
N LEU A 591 -23.65 -40.10 -19.94
CA LEU A 591 -24.45 -40.76 -20.98
C LEU A 591 -25.10 -42.04 -20.43
N ASP A 592 -24.35 -42.83 -19.67
CA ASP A 592 -24.88 -44.04 -19.02
C ASP A 592 -25.94 -43.71 -17.96
N ALA A 593 -25.72 -42.66 -17.17
CA ALA A 593 -26.72 -42.19 -16.21
C ALA A 593 -27.98 -41.64 -16.91
N ALA A 594 -27.81 -40.97 -18.05
CA ALA A 594 -28.92 -40.45 -18.86
C ALA A 594 -29.89 -41.56 -19.29
N LYS A 595 -29.37 -42.74 -19.67
CA LYS A 595 -30.18 -43.92 -19.98
C LYS A 595 -31.02 -44.39 -18.79
N GLN A 596 -30.43 -44.40 -17.59
CA GLN A 596 -31.11 -44.86 -16.37
C GLN A 596 -32.25 -43.91 -15.97
N VAL A 597 -32.05 -42.60 -16.15
CA VAL A 597 -33.06 -41.59 -15.80
C VAL A 597 -34.07 -41.31 -16.92
N ALA A 598 -33.97 -41.97 -18.07
CA ALA A 598 -34.87 -41.73 -19.21
C ALA A 598 -36.34 -42.02 -18.87
N ARG A 599 -36.60 -43.06 -18.07
CA ARG A 599 -37.96 -43.43 -17.62
C ARG A 599 -38.57 -42.42 -16.65
N GLU A 600 -37.74 -41.56 -16.05
CA GLU A 600 -38.15 -40.55 -15.09
C GLU A 600 -38.58 -39.24 -15.75
N ASN A 601 -38.68 -39.20 -17.08
CA ASN A 601 -39.01 -38.02 -17.87
C ASN A 601 -38.03 -36.83 -17.61
N ILE A 602 -36.74 -37.14 -17.53
CA ILE A 602 -35.65 -36.19 -17.31
C ILE A 602 -34.82 -36.03 -18.59
N ALA A 603 -34.58 -34.78 -19.00
CA ALA A 603 -33.68 -34.46 -20.11
C ALA A 603 -32.27 -34.09 -19.63
N VAL A 604 -31.26 -34.53 -20.37
CA VAL A 604 -29.85 -34.19 -20.16
C VAL A 604 -29.36 -33.29 -21.29
N VAL A 605 -28.79 -32.12 -20.98
CA VAL A 605 -28.30 -31.18 -21.99
C VAL A 605 -26.80 -30.93 -21.81
N LEU A 606 -26.01 -31.26 -22.83
CA LEU A 606 -24.57 -31.06 -22.88
C LEU A 606 -24.24 -29.87 -23.79
N VAL A 607 -23.69 -28.79 -23.22
CA VAL A 607 -23.36 -27.55 -23.94
C VAL A 607 -21.86 -27.30 -23.93
N GLY A 608 -21.27 -27.15 -25.11
CA GLY A 608 -19.85 -26.80 -25.26
C GLY A 608 -19.18 -27.45 -26.46
N GLU A 609 -17.85 -27.37 -26.49
CA GLU A 609 -16.98 -27.94 -27.52
C GLU A 609 -15.84 -28.73 -26.89
N GLY A 610 -15.22 -29.62 -27.66
CA GLY A 610 -14.04 -30.37 -27.21
C GLY A 610 -13.76 -31.61 -28.03
N ALA A 611 -12.58 -32.20 -27.81
CA ALA A 611 -12.10 -33.35 -28.59
C ALA A 611 -13.05 -34.56 -28.53
N GLU A 612 -13.79 -34.73 -27.43
CA GLU A 612 -14.67 -35.88 -27.23
C GLU A 612 -16.08 -35.70 -27.77
N LYS A 613 -16.49 -34.47 -28.16
CA LYS A 613 -17.88 -34.17 -28.51
C LYS A 613 -18.41 -35.06 -29.64
N ALA A 614 -17.66 -35.18 -30.74
CA ALA A 614 -18.07 -36.00 -31.89
C ALA A 614 -18.21 -37.48 -31.52
N ARG A 615 -17.30 -38.01 -30.69
CA ARG A 615 -17.36 -39.39 -30.21
C ARG A 615 -18.58 -39.62 -29.32
N LEU A 616 -18.85 -38.71 -28.39
CA LEU A 616 -20.00 -38.78 -27.48
C LEU A 616 -21.34 -38.68 -28.25
N MET A 617 -21.42 -37.81 -29.27
CA MET A 617 -22.59 -37.72 -30.14
C MET A 617 -22.83 -39.01 -30.91
N LYS A 618 -21.78 -39.62 -31.47
CA LYS A 618 -21.88 -40.91 -32.16
C LYS A 618 -22.39 -42.00 -31.21
N ARG A 619 -21.83 -42.07 -30.00
CA ARG A 619 -22.24 -43.02 -28.95
C ARG A 619 -23.72 -42.85 -28.58
N CYS A 620 -24.18 -41.60 -28.43
CA CYS A 620 -25.58 -41.29 -28.15
C CYS A 620 -26.53 -41.86 -29.22
N THR A 621 -26.15 -41.75 -30.50
CA THR A 621 -26.91 -42.32 -31.63
C THR A 621 -26.82 -43.84 -31.66
N ASP A 622 -25.63 -44.41 -31.57
CA ASP A 622 -25.40 -45.85 -31.64
C ASP A 622 -26.13 -46.61 -30.51
N GLU A 623 -26.16 -46.02 -29.32
CA GLU A 623 -26.78 -46.61 -28.13
C GLU A 623 -28.23 -46.15 -27.91
N ASN A 624 -28.79 -45.41 -28.87
CA ASN A 624 -30.18 -44.96 -28.90
C ASN A 624 -30.64 -44.20 -27.64
N ILE A 625 -29.79 -43.28 -27.13
CA ILE A 625 -30.07 -42.45 -25.96
C ILE A 625 -30.95 -41.26 -26.39
N THR A 626 -32.25 -41.31 -26.08
CA THR A 626 -33.25 -40.38 -26.64
C THR A 626 -33.50 -39.11 -25.81
N ASN A 627 -33.12 -39.12 -24.53
CA ASN A 627 -33.33 -38.01 -23.59
C ASN A 627 -32.09 -37.12 -23.39
N LEU A 628 -31.07 -37.27 -24.25
CA LEU A 628 -29.82 -36.51 -24.16
C LEU A 628 -29.60 -35.64 -25.41
N TYR A 629 -29.20 -34.40 -25.20
CA TYR A 629 -29.09 -33.39 -26.25
C TYR A 629 -27.75 -32.65 -26.20
N PHE A 630 -27.15 -32.41 -27.37
CA PHE A 630 -25.90 -31.66 -27.51
C PHE A 630 -26.15 -30.29 -28.12
N LEU A 631 -25.57 -29.24 -27.52
CA LEU A 631 -25.56 -27.86 -28.03
C LEU A 631 -24.11 -27.37 -28.22
N ASN A 632 -23.93 -26.34 -29.05
CA ASN A 632 -22.61 -25.74 -29.29
C ASN A 632 -22.19 -24.81 -28.15
N ALA A 633 -20.90 -24.50 -28.08
CA ALA A 633 -20.42 -23.54 -27.08
C ALA A 633 -21.03 -22.15 -27.29
N VAL A 634 -21.41 -21.52 -26.19
CA VAL A 634 -21.89 -20.13 -26.14
C VAL A 634 -20.80 -19.19 -25.64
N ALA A 635 -20.95 -17.89 -25.88
CA ALA A 635 -20.04 -16.90 -25.32
C ALA A 635 -20.15 -16.85 -23.78
N LYS A 636 -19.06 -16.49 -23.09
CA LYS A 636 -19.02 -16.45 -21.60
C LYS A 636 -20.14 -15.60 -21.00
N LYS A 637 -20.49 -14.47 -21.64
CA LYS A 637 -21.59 -13.58 -21.19
C LYS A 637 -23.00 -14.17 -21.39
N GLN A 638 -23.15 -15.21 -22.22
CA GLN A 638 -24.43 -15.90 -22.43
C GLN A 638 -24.64 -17.05 -21.43
N VAL A 639 -23.61 -17.43 -20.68
CA VAL A 639 -23.68 -18.54 -19.71
C VAL A 639 -24.73 -18.30 -18.61
N PRO A 640 -24.87 -17.10 -18.00
CA PRO A 640 -25.91 -16.86 -16.99
C PRO A 640 -27.32 -17.16 -17.50
N GLU A 641 -27.66 -16.67 -18.70
CA GLU A 641 -28.98 -16.93 -19.31
C GLU A 641 -29.14 -18.40 -19.70
N LEU A 642 -28.12 -19.02 -20.29
CA LEU A 642 -28.16 -20.44 -20.63
C LEU A 642 -28.47 -21.32 -19.40
N LEU A 643 -27.80 -21.08 -18.27
CA LEU A 643 -27.98 -21.83 -17.04
C LEU A 643 -29.37 -21.60 -16.42
N SER A 644 -30.01 -20.46 -16.68
CA SER A 644 -31.35 -20.13 -16.18
C SER A 644 -32.41 -21.11 -16.69
N HIS A 645 -32.20 -21.67 -17.89
CA HIS A 645 -33.10 -22.63 -18.54
C HIS A 645 -33.04 -24.06 -17.97
N MET A 646 -32.06 -24.38 -17.12
CA MET A 646 -31.83 -25.71 -16.55
C MET A 646 -32.32 -25.75 -15.09
N ASP A 647 -32.74 -26.92 -14.61
CA ASP A 647 -33.27 -27.09 -13.25
C ASP A 647 -32.20 -27.54 -12.24
N ALA A 648 -31.21 -28.30 -12.70
CA ALA A 648 -29.99 -28.64 -11.97
C ALA A 648 -28.80 -28.77 -12.93
N LEU A 649 -27.60 -28.86 -12.37
CA LEU A 649 -26.35 -28.88 -13.14
C LEU A 649 -25.47 -30.05 -12.72
N TYR A 650 -24.80 -30.68 -13.69
CA TYR A 650 -23.90 -31.80 -13.48
C TYR A 650 -22.45 -31.39 -13.71
N ILE A 651 -21.56 -31.89 -12.86
CA ILE A 651 -20.12 -31.91 -13.07
C ILE A 651 -19.56 -33.27 -12.64
N GLY A 652 -18.73 -33.87 -13.49
CA GLY A 652 -18.09 -35.14 -13.20
C GLY A 652 -16.60 -35.13 -13.51
N TRP A 653 -15.91 -36.10 -12.91
CA TRP A 653 -14.47 -36.30 -13.04
C TRP A 653 -14.17 -37.78 -13.25
N THR A 654 -13.16 -38.08 -14.06
CA THR A 654 -12.60 -39.44 -14.12
C THR A 654 -11.75 -39.70 -12.87
N LYS A 655 -11.69 -40.94 -12.37
CA LYS A 655 -10.75 -41.23 -11.27
C LYS A 655 -9.30 -40.94 -11.68
N ASN A 656 -8.62 -40.08 -10.92
CA ASN A 656 -7.21 -39.77 -11.15
C ASN A 656 -6.48 -39.45 -9.83
N PRO A 657 -5.30 -40.06 -9.57
CA PRO A 657 -4.50 -39.79 -8.37
C PRO A 657 -4.12 -38.31 -8.16
N LEU A 658 -4.08 -37.49 -9.22
CA LEU A 658 -3.81 -36.05 -9.12
C LEU A 658 -4.86 -35.31 -8.28
N TYR A 659 -6.13 -35.73 -8.33
CA TYR A 659 -7.22 -34.98 -7.72
C TYR A 659 -7.18 -35.02 -6.18
N LYS A 660 -6.35 -35.88 -5.58
CA LYS A 660 -6.05 -35.82 -4.14
C LYS A 660 -5.43 -34.47 -3.72
N TYR A 661 -4.75 -33.77 -4.63
CA TYR A 661 -4.19 -32.43 -4.40
C TYR A 661 -5.21 -31.30 -4.59
N GLY A 662 -6.45 -31.66 -4.89
CA GLY A 662 -7.59 -30.79 -5.01
C GLY A 662 -7.92 -30.41 -6.45
N ILE A 663 -9.09 -29.81 -6.60
CA ILE A 663 -9.69 -29.33 -7.84
C ILE A 663 -10.27 -27.93 -7.65
N SER A 664 -10.25 -27.12 -8.72
CA SER A 664 -10.84 -25.76 -8.71
C SER A 664 -11.42 -25.40 -10.10
N PRO A 665 -12.43 -26.16 -10.60
CA PRO A 665 -12.99 -25.94 -11.93
C PRO A 665 -13.77 -24.61 -12.00
N ASN A 666 -13.62 -23.83 -13.07
CA ASN A 666 -14.39 -22.58 -13.20
C ASN A 666 -15.92 -22.80 -13.22
N LYS A 667 -16.38 -23.91 -13.82
CA LYS A 667 -17.80 -24.19 -14.04
C LYS A 667 -18.60 -24.37 -12.74
N ILE A 668 -17.99 -24.90 -11.68
CA ILE A 668 -18.71 -25.11 -10.41
C ILE A 668 -19.12 -23.77 -9.77
N PHE A 669 -18.30 -22.74 -9.92
CA PHE A 669 -18.62 -21.39 -9.46
C PHE A 669 -19.73 -20.77 -10.31
N ASP A 670 -19.73 -21.00 -11.62
CA ASP A 670 -20.82 -20.56 -12.51
C ASP A 670 -22.15 -21.23 -12.11
N TYR A 671 -22.12 -22.53 -11.81
CA TYR A 671 -23.32 -23.29 -11.43
C TYR A 671 -23.89 -22.83 -10.08
N ALA A 672 -23.01 -22.64 -9.10
CA ALA A 672 -23.39 -22.14 -7.80
C ALA A 672 -23.90 -20.68 -7.88
N MET A 673 -23.27 -19.84 -8.70
CA MET A 673 -23.75 -18.47 -8.95
C MET A 673 -25.10 -18.45 -9.68
N ALA A 674 -25.39 -19.41 -10.57
CA ALA A 674 -26.72 -19.55 -11.19
C ALA A 674 -27.83 -19.92 -10.21
N GLY A 675 -27.49 -20.26 -8.96
CA GLY A 675 -28.45 -20.65 -7.94
C GLY A 675 -29.15 -21.97 -8.30
N LYS A 676 -28.44 -22.91 -8.92
CA LYS A 676 -28.97 -24.24 -9.28
C LYS A 676 -28.35 -25.31 -8.38
N PRO A 677 -29.12 -26.35 -7.97
CA PRO A 677 -28.56 -27.53 -7.35
C PRO A 677 -27.52 -28.21 -8.25
N ILE A 678 -26.45 -28.72 -7.66
CA ILE A 678 -25.36 -29.37 -8.40
C ILE A 678 -25.28 -30.86 -8.06
N VAL A 679 -25.22 -31.72 -9.07
CA VAL A 679 -24.82 -33.13 -8.93
C VAL A 679 -23.33 -33.23 -9.27
N HIS A 680 -22.51 -33.59 -8.30
CA HIS A 680 -21.04 -33.60 -8.42
C HIS A 680 -20.48 -35.01 -8.26
N ALA A 681 -20.04 -35.62 -9.36
CA ALA A 681 -19.38 -36.92 -9.35
C ALA A 681 -17.86 -36.75 -9.17
N VAL A 682 -17.36 -36.91 -7.94
CA VAL A 682 -16.02 -36.47 -7.54
C VAL A 682 -15.32 -37.43 -6.58
N ASP A 683 -14.06 -37.71 -6.86
CA ASP A 683 -13.08 -38.32 -5.93
C ASP A 683 -11.85 -37.41 -5.84
N ALA A 684 -11.94 -36.33 -5.05
CA ALA A 684 -10.89 -35.31 -4.93
C ALA A 684 -10.61 -34.96 -3.46
N GLY A 685 -9.48 -34.28 -3.20
CA GLY A 685 -9.10 -33.82 -1.87
C GLY A 685 -9.99 -32.70 -1.30
N ASN A 686 -10.86 -32.10 -2.10
CA ASN A 686 -11.81 -31.06 -1.69
C ASN A 686 -13.12 -31.20 -2.48
N ASP A 687 -14.21 -30.68 -1.92
CA ASP A 687 -15.53 -30.73 -2.55
C ASP A 687 -16.36 -29.48 -2.21
N LEU A 688 -16.41 -28.57 -3.19
CA LEU A 688 -17.13 -27.31 -3.03
C LEU A 688 -18.65 -27.51 -2.90
N VAL A 689 -19.24 -28.54 -3.53
CA VAL A 689 -20.69 -28.77 -3.44
C VAL A 689 -21.08 -29.15 -2.02
N GLN A 690 -20.29 -30.00 -1.38
CA GLN A 690 -20.47 -30.37 0.02
C GLN A 690 -20.17 -29.20 0.96
N GLU A 691 -19.06 -28.49 0.78
CA GLU A 691 -18.68 -27.31 1.58
C GLU A 691 -19.75 -26.21 1.54
N ALA A 692 -20.30 -25.95 0.36
CA ALA A 692 -21.34 -24.93 0.14
C ALA A 692 -22.77 -25.43 0.41
N GLN A 693 -22.95 -26.74 0.67
CA GLN A 693 -24.26 -27.39 0.82
C GLN A 693 -25.24 -27.03 -0.31
N CYS A 694 -24.75 -27.07 -1.55
CA CYS A 694 -25.48 -26.59 -2.72
C CYS A 694 -25.87 -27.70 -3.72
N GLY A 695 -25.85 -28.95 -3.28
CA GLY A 695 -26.14 -30.09 -4.13
C GLY A 695 -25.80 -31.44 -3.49
N ILE A 696 -25.63 -32.45 -4.34
CA ILE A 696 -25.31 -33.83 -3.95
C ILE A 696 -23.99 -34.23 -4.60
N SER A 697 -23.06 -34.71 -3.78
CA SER A 697 -21.79 -35.26 -4.25
C SER A 697 -21.80 -36.78 -4.16
N VAL A 698 -21.27 -37.43 -5.19
CA VAL A 698 -21.19 -38.89 -5.30
C VAL A 698 -19.81 -39.33 -5.80
N PRO A 699 -19.41 -40.59 -5.57
CA PRO A 699 -18.17 -41.12 -6.11
C PRO A 699 -18.07 -40.96 -7.63
N SER A 700 -16.86 -40.70 -8.14
CA SER A 700 -16.62 -40.67 -9.59
C SER A 700 -16.86 -42.05 -10.21
N ASP A 701 -17.28 -42.04 -11.47
CA ASP A 701 -17.49 -43.25 -12.30
C ASP A 701 -18.57 -44.24 -11.77
N ASP A 702 -19.37 -43.86 -10.77
CA ASP A 702 -20.52 -44.64 -10.27
C ASP A 702 -21.83 -44.18 -10.95
N VAL A 703 -22.16 -44.83 -12.07
CA VAL A 703 -23.35 -44.51 -12.87
C VAL A 703 -24.63 -44.57 -12.04
N GLY A 704 -24.76 -45.57 -11.16
CA GLY A 704 -25.98 -45.79 -10.37
C GLY A 704 -26.20 -44.66 -9.36
N LYS A 705 -25.15 -44.28 -8.63
CA LYS A 705 -25.21 -43.16 -7.67
C LYS A 705 -25.45 -41.81 -8.34
N ILE A 706 -24.89 -41.62 -9.54
CA ILE A 706 -25.15 -40.41 -10.34
C ILE A 706 -26.62 -40.37 -10.76
N ALA A 707 -27.16 -41.45 -11.32
CA ALA A 707 -28.57 -41.52 -11.72
C ALA A 707 -29.51 -41.32 -10.52
N GLU A 708 -29.26 -42.00 -9.39
CA GLU A 708 -29.99 -41.84 -8.13
C GLU A 708 -30.00 -40.38 -7.66
N SER A 709 -28.86 -39.70 -7.72
CA SER A 709 -28.74 -38.29 -7.31
C SER A 709 -29.50 -37.35 -8.24
N ILE A 710 -29.46 -37.59 -9.55
CA ILE A 710 -30.25 -36.83 -10.53
C ILE A 710 -31.75 -36.98 -10.23
N ILE A 711 -32.22 -38.20 -9.99
CA ILE A 711 -33.61 -38.49 -9.65
C ILE A 711 -33.99 -37.82 -8.31
N THR A 712 -33.10 -37.89 -7.32
CA THR A 712 -33.32 -37.26 -6.01
C THR A 712 -33.52 -35.76 -6.17
N VAL A 713 -32.64 -35.05 -6.89
CA VAL A 713 -32.80 -33.61 -7.12
C VAL A 713 -34.05 -33.30 -7.96
N ALA A 714 -34.40 -34.15 -8.93
CA ALA A 714 -35.60 -33.98 -9.75
C ALA A 714 -36.91 -34.20 -8.98
N THR A 715 -36.89 -35.01 -7.91
CA THR A 715 -38.06 -35.32 -7.08
C THR A 715 -38.24 -34.39 -5.89
N MET A 716 -37.20 -33.62 -5.52
CA MET A 716 -37.32 -32.53 -4.53
C MET A 716 -38.42 -31.53 -4.91
N SER A 717 -38.97 -30.87 -3.90
CA SER A 717 -39.83 -29.70 -4.11
C SER A 717 -39.05 -28.54 -4.76
N ALA A 718 -39.79 -27.58 -5.32
CA ALA A 718 -39.17 -26.36 -5.86
C ALA A 718 -38.42 -25.57 -4.78
N ASP A 719 -38.93 -25.55 -3.54
CA ASP A 719 -38.33 -24.82 -2.42
C ASP A 719 -37.03 -25.47 -1.94
N GLU A 720 -36.98 -26.80 -1.85
CA GLU A 720 -35.75 -27.53 -1.51
C GLU A 720 -34.64 -27.28 -2.54
N ARG A 721 -34.97 -27.36 -3.83
CA ARG A 721 -34.02 -27.01 -4.90
C ARG A 721 -33.58 -25.54 -4.83
N ALA A 722 -34.52 -24.63 -4.61
CA ALA A 722 -34.20 -23.21 -4.47
C ALA A 722 -33.30 -22.96 -3.25
N GLN A 723 -33.46 -23.70 -2.16
CA GLN A 723 -32.61 -23.59 -0.98
C GLN A 723 -31.18 -24.05 -1.25
N LEU A 724 -31.00 -25.20 -1.93
CA LEU A 724 -29.66 -25.64 -2.37
C LEU A 724 -28.99 -24.61 -3.29
N GLY A 725 -29.76 -24.07 -4.24
CA GLY A 725 -29.32 -23.00 -5.12
C GLY A 725 -28.87 -21.74 -4.36
N LYS A 726 -29.69 -21.27 -3.41
CA LYS A 726 -29.38 -20.11 -2.55
C LYS A 726 -28.10 -20.31 -1.74
N ASN A 727 -27.88 -21.52 -1.22
CA ASN A 727 -26.66 -21.85 -0.47
C ASN A 727 -25.41 -21.67 -1.35
N GLY A 728 -25.43 -22.24 -2.56
CA GLY A 728 -24.34 -22.11 -3.52
C GLY A 728 -24.08 -20.66 -3.93
N HIS A 729 -25.14 -19.93 -4.25
CA HIS A 729 -25.05 -18.51 -4.64
C HIS A 729 -24.43 -17.67 -3.53
N LYS A 730 -24.91 -17.81 -2.29
CA LYS A 730 -24.39 -17.11 -1.12
C LYS A 730 -22.94 -17.46 -0.82
N TYR A 731 -22.57 -18.74 -0.96
CA TYR A 731 -21.20 -19.21 -0.73
C TYR A 731 -20.22 -18.57 -1.72
N VAL A 732 -20.55 -18.59 -3.02
CA VAL A 732 -19.70 -18.00 -4.06
C VAL A 732 -19.57 -16.49 -3.89
N LEU A 733 -20.67 -15.77 -3.61
CA LEU A 733 -20.62 -14.33 -3.34
C LEU A 733 -19.71 -13.96 -2.17
N LYS A 734 -19.68 -14.79 -1.13
CA LYS A 734 -18.91 -14.54 0.07
C LYS A 734 -17.43 -14.91 -0.08
N HIS A 735 -17.10 -15.93 -0.87
CA HIS A 735 -15.78 -16.57 -0.85
C HIS A 735 -15.04 -16.56 -2.19
N HIS A 736 -15.75 -16.51 -3.32
CA HIS A 736 -15.19 -16.82 -4.65
C HIS A 736 -15.45 -15.74 -5.70
N THR A 737 -15.82 -14.52 -5.32
CA THR A 737 -15.80 -13.40 -6.26
C THR A 737 -14.37 -12.86 -6.42
N TYR A 738 -14.02 -12.37 -7.61
CA TYR A 738 -12.66 -11.90 -7.85
C TYR A 738 -12.23 -10.73 -6.97
N ASP A 739 -13.14 -9.87 -6.49
CA ASP A 739 -12.82 -8.81 -5.53
C ASP A 739 -12.38 -9.38 -4.17
N VAL A 740 -13.07 -10.43 -3.69
CA VAL A 740 -12.70 -11.16 -2.46
C VAL A 740 -11.36 -11.87 -2.65
N LEU A 741 -11.20 -12.61 -3.74
CA LEU A 741 -9.98 -13.37 -4.02
C LEU A 741 -8.76 -12.45 -4.25
N ALA A 742 -8.95 -11.33 -4.95
CA ALA A 742 -7.91 -10.35 -5.18
C ALA A 742 -7.45 -9.72 -3.85
N LYS A 743 -8.38 -9.37 -2.97
CA LYS A 743 -8.08 -8.88 -1.62
C LYS A 743 -7.28 -9.91 -0.81
N GLN A 744 -7.75 -11.16 -0.76
CA GLN A 744 -7.04 -12.24 -0.06
C GLN A 744 -5.60 -12.39 -0.60
N PHE A 745 -5.42 -12.30 -1.91
CA PHE A 745 -4.10 -12.35 -2.53
C PHE A 745 -3.20 -11.21 -2.04
N ILE A 746 -3.69 -9.96 -2.03
CA ILE A 746 -2.93 -8.80 -1.52
C ILE A 746 -2.59 -8.97 -0.03
N ASP A 747 -3.54 -9.40 0.79
CA ASP A 747 -3.32 -9.64 2.23
C ASP A 747 -2.18 -10.66 2.45
N ILE A 748 -2.07 -11.69 1.60
CA ILE A 748 -0.97 -12.66 1.62
C ILE A 748 0.37 -12.02 1.22
N LEU A 749 0.36 -11.09 0.25
CA LEU A 749 1.55 -10.37 -0.19
C LEU A 749 2.07 -9.39 0.85
N GLU A 750 1.20 -8.86 1.73
CA GLU A 750 1.57 -7.92 2.78
C GLU A 750 2.10 -8.62 4.06
N LYS A 751 1.62 -9.84 4.35
CA LYS A 751 2.21 -10.73 5.36
C LYS A 751 3.65 -11.12 5.01
#